data_AF-A0A1Q3EH31-F1
#
_entry.id   AF-A0A1Q3EH31-F1
#
_cell.length_a   1.000
_cell.length_b   1.000
_cell.length_c   1.000
_cell.angle_alpha   90.00
_cell.angle_beta   90.00
_cell.angle_gamma   90.00
#
_symmetry.space_group_name_H-M   'P 1'
#
loop_
_entity.id
_entity.type
_entity.pdbx_description
1 polymer ?
#
loop_
_entity_poly.entity_id
_entity_poly.type
_entity_poly.pdbx_seq_one_letter_code
_entity_poly.pdbx_strand_id
1 'polypeptide(L)'
;MDESSSLDALAGLLEQLADNPRDFSVHVQHIRLAKSLEGLEAEAASASALEMFTNCFAAGDEVWLELLDIKERSVNLDTVNGIEEILALYQRAEADYLSIPVLKRHIEFILRRYEHYSDEAIKPDELGELFSKEWTRTAVTDIVNKGIGHITQSHLLWNLLRDWELGILESSSASEKPSLVEHLEAFLLERLSQPHAHADDTFQAYSSFTTNYKPASQYESLLVAASKVKSRIQKAVERRDPHEDALNRSRNSLEAFERYIAYERKAKYPDLAITSAVYERAISEAAKRKFQGEPGSEEALRAFWVGYSDALRLLNTGEDLQVDLFKRAVRSVPECGEIWARYIRCIERYTDPEHMKEERNVVSALFVQACEVPQLLQNIEQLVALILARAGFEKRLIDLGLSDDETIPTLIGILESGIDMVRKTQSGDPRLRLENYLVELYRFAGVPESSVAVWQLAVKHYKNSYFVWTSYTDCLIKTDRHDEAPWSLFEHFHGSVEQIEACLDKIEKARYQVNIRRLKEAEKANHLAMQVIAESQAAPAPVSELVATAPTEDSMEVDVANGSRGTKRAAEDTTDENSHKKTKLEPPPAPLKRDRENSTVFVADIPNNVTEEELTNVFKDCGRVREVKITKLSSATVATVEFMDRESVPAALTKDKKKISEQEIAVHLAWQSTLYVTNFPENADDSYIRNLFGKYGTIFDVRWPSKKFKNTRRFCYVQFTSPTSAQASLELHGQELEPDRVINVLISNPGRKKERTDQDANDRELHVAGLSKQTTKHDLQKLFTKFGPVKDIRMAMDNDGKFRGFAFVEFENESHARAALDANNQELKGRRMAITIADSRGKSRPRTFDTERGLGRNAELASRSIRVKNLPVSTQEGVLQQMFEKFVSVKRLELFEDVNEAVVELESPADVGKLLLQPEPITFNGASLRLIAEVPAPRKPDGIGYMIARGLAANGAKVYITGRRADVLQRVVDTTPKTEGEILALPMDVTSKDSILQAKREIETKEGKLHILVNNAGQVGPTSPFLTDPNAPEVKDGESFGSALFKEDQQGWSDLYSINVFSIFFTTTAFLGLLEKGTKESNIPGYTSSVINITSISGVIKLAQDHFCYNSAKAAASHLTKMLSTEFALKKIPVRVNSIAPGVYASEMTTDTISAEEVDKIGKGITPVPAQRDGSAEEMAGTAVYLASKAGCYMNGQELIIDGGYCAVNPAVV
;
A
#
# COMPACT_ATOMS: atom_id res chain seq x y z
N MET A 1 25.21 13.49 45.62
CA MET A 1 24.36 14.59 46.10
C MET A 1 24.51 14.62 47.61
N ASP A 2 24.50 15.80 48.23
CA ASP A 2 24.37 15.92 49.68
C ASP A 2 23.01 15.31 50.10
N GLU A 3 22.92 14.61 51.22
CA GLU A 3 21.73 13.84 51.63
C GLU A 3 20.49 14.76 51.73
N SER A 4 20.70 15.99 52.20
CA SER A 4 19.69 17.06 52.20
C SER A 4 19.17 17.42 50.80
N SER A 5 20.06 17.47 49.80
CA SER A 5 19.67 17.82 48.42
C SER A 5 18.88 16.70 47.73
N SER A 6 19.14 15.44 48.09
CA SER A 6 18.37 14.29 47.59
C SER A 6 16.96 14.25 48.21
N LEU A 7 16.83 14.60 49.49
CA LEU A 7 15.53 14.69 50.17
C LEU A 7 14.66 15.83 49.62
N ASP A 8 15.24 17.01 49.38
CA ASP A 8 14.53 18.13 48.75
C ASP A 8 14.08 17.78 47.31
N ALA A 9 14.91 17.07 46.55
CA ALA A 9 14.53 16.58 45.22
C ALA A 9 13.40 15.54 45.28
N LEU A 10 13.38 14.68 46.31
CA LEU A 10 12.33 13.68 46.51
C LEU A 10 11.00 14.34 46.88
N ALA A 11 11.02 15.35 47.74
CA ALA A 11 9.84 16.16 48.05
C ALA A 11 9.26 16.84 46.79
N GLY A 12 10.13 17.41 45.94
CA GLY A 12 9.71 18.01 44.68
C GLY A 12 9.07 17.01 43.69
N LEU A 13 9.56 15.76 43.65
CA LEU A 13 8.95 14.70 42.84
C LEU A 13 7.59 14.26 43.42
N LEU A 14 7.45 14.19 44.74
CA LEU A 14 6.17 13.87 45.39
C LEU A 14 5.11 14.95 45.15
N GLU A 15 5.51 16.23 45.13
CA GLU A 15 4.61 17.32 44.73
C GLU A 15 4.15 17.16 43.27
N GLN A 16 5.07 16.84 42.36
CA GLN A 16 4.72 16.57 40.96
C GLN A 16 3.79 15.35 40.80
N LEU A 17 3.99 14.29 41.60
CA LEU A 17 3.10 13.12 41.61
C LEU A 17 1.75 13.41 42.27
N ALA A 18 1.67 14.35 43.21
CA ALA A 18 0.40 14.80 43.77
C ALA A 18 -0.42 15.57 42.72
N ASP A 19 0.25 16.37 41.90
CA ASP A 19 -0.38 17.11 40.79
C ASP A 19 -0.74 16.20 39.59
N ASN A 20 0.12 15.21 39.28
CA ASN A 20 -0.09 14.27 38.18
C ASN A 20 0.26 12.82 38.59
N PRO A 21 -0.67 12.10 39.24
CA PRO A 21 -0.42 10.76 39.77
C PRO A 21 -0.09 9.70 38.72
N ARG A 22 -0.42 9.94 37.45
CA ARG A 22 -0.21 8.99 36.33
C ARG A 22 0.91 9.42 35.38
N ASP A 23 1.90 10.17 35.86
CA ASP A 23 3.12 10.42 35.08
C ASP A 23 4.17 9.32 35.25
N PHE A 24 4.30 8.46 34.24
CA PHE A 24 5.25 7.34 34.26
C PHE A 24 6.70 7.79 34.48
N SER A 25 7.13 8.90 33.85
CA SER A 25 8.52 9.35 33.92
C SER A 25 8.88 9.83 35.33
N VAL A 26 7.96 10.55 35.98
CA VAL A 26 8.15 11.06 37.34
C VAL A 26 8.23 9.91 38.33
N HIS A 27 7.40 8.87 38.20
CA HIS A 27 7.50 7.68 39.06
C HIS A 27 8.84 6.93 38.90
N VAL A 28 9.33 6.78 37.66
CA VAL A 28 10.64 6.13 37.44
C VAL A 28 11.77 6.94 38.06
N GLN A 29 11.72 8.28 38.00
CA GLN A 29 12.67 9.15 38.67
C GLN A 29 12.56 9.03 40.20
N HIS A 30 11.34 8.96 40.74
CA HIS A 30 11.08 8.78 42.16
C HIS A 30 11.69 7.47 42.68
N ILE A 31 11.50 6.34 41.97
CA ILE A 31 12.12 5.07 42.33
C ILE A 31 13.65 5.15 42.28
N ARG A 32 14.23 5.74 41.23
CA ARG A 32 15.69 5.85 41.09
C ARG A 32 16.31 6.71 42.20
N LEU A 33 15.64 7.80 42.58
CA LEU A 33 16.10 8.68 43.65
C LEU A 33 15.95 8.03 45.03
N ALA A 34 14.80 7.38 45.30
CA ALA A 34 14.58 6.65 46.55
C ALA A 34 15.64 5.55 46.77
N LYS A 35 16.04 4.85 45.70
CA LYS A 35 17.12 3.85 45.71
C LYS A 35 18.51 4.42 45.95
N SER A 36 18.72 5.72 45.77
CA SER A 36 20.02 6.37 45.96
C SER A 36 20.28 6.84 47.39
N LEU A 37 19.28 6.75 48.27
CA LEU A 37 19.39 7.07 49.69
C LEU A 37 20.06 5.92 50.46
N GLU A 38 20.77 6.22 51.54
CA GLU A 38 21.42 5.24 52.41
C GLU A 38 20.71 5.20 53.78
N GLY A 39 20.54 4.01 54.39
CA GLY A 39 19.98 3.85 55.76
C GLY A 39 18.57 3.24 55.83
N LEU A 40 18.02 3.12 57.05
CA LEU A 40 16.70 2.51 57.31
C LEU A 40 15.53 3.32 56.71
N GLU A 41 15.68 4.64 56.62
CA GLU A 41 14.69 5.51 55.95
C GLU A 41 14.67 5.29 54.43
N ALA A 42 15.77 4.80 53.84
CA ALA A 42 15.87 4.50 52.41
C ALA A 42 15.06 3.26 52.01
N GLU A 43 15.02 2.21 52.85
CA GLU A 43 14.18 1.03 52.57
C GLU A 43 12.69 1.39 52.61
N ALA A 44 12.26 2.20 53.58
CA ALA A 44 10.89 2.68 53.67
C ALA A 44 10.52 3.60 52.49
N ALA A 45 11.42 4.52 52.10
CA ALA A 45 11.23 5.37 50.93
C ALA A 45 11.19 4.58 49.63
N SER A 46 12.06 3.58 49.45
CA SER A 46 12.06 2.70 48.28
C SER A 46 10.78 1.87 48.20
N ALA A 47 10.35 1.25 49.31
CA ALA A 47 9.09 0.51 49.37
C ALA A 47 7.90 1.39 49.00
N SER A 48 7.83 2.60 49.56
CA SER A 48 6.77 3.55 49.25
C SER A 48 6.76 3.95 47.77
N ALA A 49 7.93 4.24 47.18
CA ALA A 49 8.04 4.57 45.76
C ALA A 49 7.62 3.41 44.84
N LEU A 50 8.02 2.18 45.17
CA LEU A 50 7.64 0.98 44.42
C LEU A 50 6.13 0.67 44.55
N GLU A 51 5.54 0.85 45.74
CA GLU A 51 4.09 0.72 45.94
C GLU A 51 3.30 1.77 45.16
N MET A 52 3.73 3.04 45.20
CA MET A 52 3.10 4.11 44.42
C MET A 52 3.11 3.79 42.92
N PHE A 53 4.23 3.30 42.40
CA PHE A 53 4.33 2.91 41.00
C PHE A 53 3.44 1.73 40.65
N THR A 54 3.48 0.65 41.43
CA THR A 54 2.68 -0.57 41.17
C THR A 54 1.18 -0.36 41.41
N ASN A 55 0.77 0.68 42.14
CA ASN A 55 -0.65 1.06 42.23
C ASN A 55 -1.15 1.68 40.91
N CYS A 56 -0.31 2.46 40.24
CA CYS A 56 -0.67 3.20 39.03
C CYS A 56 -0.39 2.43 37.73
N PHE A 57 0.70 1.68 37.66
CA PHE A 57 1.21 1.04 36.45
C PHE A 57 1.47 -0.44 36.63
N ALA A 58 1.40 -1.17 35.52
CA ALA A 58 1.88 -2.55 35.49
C ALA A 58 3.41 -2.58 35.51
N ALA A 59 3.99 -3.35 36.43
CA ALA A 59 5.42 -3.37 36.68
C ALA A 59 6.08 -4.73 36.37
N GLY A 60 7.37 -4.68 35.98
CA GLY A 60 8.20 -5.85 35.70
C GLY A 60 8.77 -6.51 36.95
N ASP A 61 9.56 -7.57 36.73
CA ASP A 61 10.19 -8.32 37.81
C ASP A 61 11.25 -7.50 38.57
N GLU A 62 11.85 -6.52 37.91
CA GLU A 62 12.80 -5.56 38.49
C GLU A 62 12.19 -4.63 39.55
N VAL A 63 10.86 -4.48 39.57
CA VAL A 63 10.12 -3.70 40.58
C VAL A 63 9.51 -4.65 41.60
N TRP A 64 8.79 -5.68 41.13
CA TRP A 64 8.02 -6.56 42.01
C TRP A 64 8.89 -7.41 42.94
N LEU A 65 10.01 -7.96 42.46
CA LEU A 65 10.86 -8.80 43.31
C LEU A 65 11.44 -8.01 44.48
N GLU A 66 11.84 -6.77 44.24
CA GLU A 66 12.37 -5.88 45.29
C GLU A 66 11.29 -5.48 46.29
N LEU A 67 10.09 -5.12 45.82
CA LEU A 67 8.98 -4.80 46.70
C LEU A 67 8.57 -6.00 47.57
N LEU A 68 8.50 -7.20 46.98
CA LEU A 68 8.24 -8.45 47.69
C LEU A 68 9.33 -8.73 48.73
N ASP A 69 10.61 -8.55 48.39
CA ASP A 69 11.73 -8.71 49.31
C ASP A 69 11.63 -7.80 50.54
N ILE A 70 11.27 -6.53 50.34
CA ILE A 70 11.12 -5.57 51.45
C ILE A 70 9.91 -5.93 52.31
N LYS A 71 8.77 -6.23 51.68
CA LYS A 71 7.51 -6.53 52.39
C LYS A 71 7.55 -7.83 53.17
N GLU A 72 8.15 -8.88 52.62
CA GLU A 72 8.33 -10.15 53.35
C GLU A 72 9.19 -9.99 54.62
N ARG A 73 10.09 -8.99 54.66
CA ARG A 73 10.91 -8.69 55.84
C ARG A 73 10.22 -7.78 56.84
N SER A 74 9.36 -6.86 56.36
CA SER A 74 8.70 -5.88 57.22
C SER A 74 7.41 -6.39 57.87
N VAL A 75 6.72 -7.34 57.22
CA VAL A 75 5.41 -7.84 57.67
C VAL A 75 5.60 -9.03 58.62
N ASN A 76 4.78 -9.09 59.68
CA ASN A 76 4.77 -10.24 60.59
C ASN A 76 3.96 -11.40 59.98
N LEU A 77 4.69 -12.36 59.38
CA LEU A 77 4.12 -13.50 58.69
C LEU A 77 3.54 -14.59 59.62
N ASP A 78 3.63 -14.43 60.94
CA ASP A 78 2.98 -15.32 61.91
C ASP A 78 1.54 -14.86 62.23
N THR A 79 1.12 -13.73 61.67
CA THR A 79 -0.24 -13.21 61.80
C THR A 79 -1.04 -13.42 60.51
N VAL A 80 -2.35 -13.65 60.64
CA VAL A 80 -3.25 -13.85 59.48
C VAL A 80 -3.20 -12.65 58.53
N ASN A 81 -3.32 -11.44 59.07
CA ASN A 81 -3.25 -10.21 58.27
C ASN A 81 -1.93 -10.10 57.49
N GLY A 82 -0.80 -10.51 58.08
CA GLY A 82 0.49 -10.43 57.41
C GLY A 82 0.62 -11.44 56.25
N ILE A 83 0.05 -12.63 56.42
CA ILE A 83 -0.01 -13.64 55.35
C ILE A 83 -0.91 -13.18 54.21
N GLU A 84 -2.11 -12.69 54.53
CA GLU A 84 -3.07 -12.19 53.54
C GLU A 84 -2.49 -11.00 52.76
N GLU A 85 -1.77 -10.09 53.43
CA GLU A 85 -1.08 -8.96 52.79
C GLU A 85 -0.06 -9.45 51.74
N ILE A 86 0.79 -10.42 52.09
CA ILE A 86 1.80 -10.94 51.16
C ILE A 86 1.19 -11.78 50.03
N LEU A 87 0.19 -12.62 50.31
CA LEU A 87 -0.51 -13.38 49.27
C LEU A 87 -1.21 -12.43 48.28
N ALA A 88 -1.85 -11.38 48.77
CA ALA A 88 -2.44 -10.34 47.92
C ALA A 88 -1.37 -9.60 47.10
N LEU A 89 -0.20 -9.36 47.68
CA LEU A 89 0.93 -8.73 46.98
C LEU A 89 1.47 -9.61 45.85
N TYR A 90 1.60 -10.92 46.07
CA TYR A 90 1.95 -11.86 45.01
C TYR A 90 0.90 -11.92 43.90
N GLN A 91 -0.39 -11.99 44.26
CA GLN A 91 -1.47 -11.98 43.26
C GLN A 91 -1.45 -10.72 42.39
N ARG A 92 -1.15 -9.55 42.99
CA ARG A 92 -0.95 -8.30 42.24
C ARG A 92 0.25 -8.36 41.31
N ALA A 93 1.39 -8.89 41.79
CA ALA A 93 2.60 -9.02 40.98
C ALA A 93 2.39 -9.94 39.76
N GLU A 94 1.68 -11.06 39.95
CA GLU A 94 1.34 -12.01 38.90
C GLU A 94 0.34 -11.45 37.87
N ALA A 95 -0.47 -10.46 38.25
CA ALA A 95 -1.46 -9.87 37.38
C ALA A 95 -0.86 -8.87 36.38
N ASP A 96 0.34 -8.32 36.61
CA ASP A 96 0.92 -7.31 35.73
C ASP A 96 1.55 -7.92 34.46
N TYR A 97 2.69 -8.61 34.58
CA TYR A 97 3.37 -9.28 33.46
C TYR A 97 3.77 -10.71 33.82
N LEU A 98 3.86 -11.57 32.80
CA LEU A 98 4.41 -12.91 32.99
C LEU A 98 5.88 -12.83 33.43
N SER A 99 6.15 -13.27 34.66
CA SER A 99 7.49 -13.38 35.23
C SER A 99 7.69 -14.74 35.91
N ILE A 100 8.51 -15.59 35.30
CA ILE A 100 8.89 -16.88 35.89
C ILE A 100 9.57 -16.70 37.27
N PRO A 101 10.47 -15.71 37.48
CA PRO A 101 11.02 -15.42 38.80
C PRO A 101 9.97 -15.13 39.88
N VAL A 102 8.97 -14.28 39.58
CA VAL A 102 7.91 -13.93 40.55
C VAL A 102 7.03 -15.15 40.86
N LEU A 103 6.58 -15.87 39.83
CA LEU A 103 5.78 -17.09 40.00
C LEU A 103 6.52 -18.15 40.83
N LYS A 104 7.82 -18.35 40.54
CA LYS A 104 8.65 -19.29 41.28
C LYS A 104 8.73 -18.92 42.76
N ARG A 105 8.96 -17.64 43.06
CA ARG A 105 9.08 -17.13 44.42
C ARG A 105 7.77 -17.28 45.21
N HIS A 106 6.62 -17.09 44.57
CA HIS A 106 5.31 -17.31 45.18
C HIS A 106 5.10 -18.79 45.54
N ILE A 107 5.45 -19.71 44.64
CA ILE A 107 5.39 -21.15 44.92
C ILE A 107 6.29 -21.48 46.11
N GLU A 108 7.55 -21.02 46.10
CA GLU A 108 8.48 -21.26 47.21
C GLU A 108 7.99 -20.65 48.54
N PHE A 109 7.29 -19.52 48.51
CA PHE A 109 6.66 -18.94 49.70
C PHE A 109 5.55 -19.84 50.24
N ILE A 110 4.62 -20.27 49.37
CA ILE A 110 3.51 -21.16 49.76
C ILE A 110 4.04 -22.48 50.32
N LEU A 111 5.02 -23.10 49.66
CA LEU A 111 5.59 -24.38 50.11
C LEU A 111 6.32 -24.24 51.45
N ARG A 112 7.09 -23.17 51.67
CA ARG A 112 7.73 -22.89 52.97
C ARG A 112 6.70 -22.71 54.09
N ARG A 113 5.56 -22.06 53.80
CA ARG A 113 4.48 -21.86 54.76
C ARG A 113 3.72 -23.16 55.05
N TYR A 114 3.47 -23.97 54.04
CA TYR A 114 2.93 -25.32 54.20
C TYR A 114 3.81 -26.18 55.11
N GLU A 115 5.12 -26.20 54.89
CA GLU A 115 6.06 -26.93 55.75
C GLU A 115 6.04 -26.40 57.19
N HIS A 116 5.98 -25.07 57.36
CA HIS A 116 5.91 -24.45 58.68
C HIS A 116 4.63 -24.80 59.45
N TYR A 117 3.47 -24.85 58.77
CA TYR A 117 2.17 -25.18 59.37
C TYR A 117 1.82 -26.68 59.34
N SER A 118 2.74 -27.52 58.86
CA SER A 118 2.54 -28.98 58.84
C SER A 118 2.43 -29.60 60.24
N ASP A 119 2.91 -28.90 61.27
CA ASP A 119 2.65 -29.18 62.67
C ASP A 119 1.41 -28.36 63.13
N GLU A 120 0.26 -29.02 63.26
CA GLU A 120 -1.05 -28.39 63.54
C GLU A 120 -1.05 -27.48 64.78
N ALA A 121 -0.12 -27.68 65.72
CA ALA A 121 0.00 -26.86 66.93
C ALA A 121 0.41 -25.39 66.67
N ILE A 122 0.95 -25.09 65.48
CA ILE A 122 1.53 -23.78 65.15
C ILE A 122 0.60 -22.95 64.25
N LYS A 123 -0.40 -23.57 63.61
CA LYS A 123 -1.30 -22.90 62.66
C LYS A 123 -2.38 -22.09 63.39
N PRO A 124 -2.48 -20.77 63.17
CA PRO A 124 -3.60 -19.98 63.66
C PRO A 124 -4.96 -20.49 63.14
N ASP A 125 -5.93 -20.71 64.03
CA ASP A 125 -7.29 -21.19 63.68
C ASP A 125 -7.98 -20.30 62.62
N GLU A 126 -7.67 -19.00 62.65
CA GLU A 126 -8.21 -17.97 61.76
C GLU A 126 -7.82 -18.19 60.28
N LEU A 127 -6.77 -18.97 59.97
CA LEU A 127 -6.35 -19.26 58.59
C LEU A 127 -7.25 -20.30 57.89
N GLY A 128 -8.13 -21.00 58.60
CA GLY A 128 -9.04 -21.99 58.02
C GLY A 128 -8.33 -23.03 57.15
N GLU A 129 -8.71 -23.15 55.88
CA GLU A 129 -8.14 -24.11 54.92
C GLU A 129 -6.82 -23.67 54.26
N LEU A 130 -6.35 -22.43 54.47
CA LEU A 130 -5.11 -21.93 53.90
C LEU A 130 -3.92 -22.82 54.30
N PHE A 131 -3.04 -23.09 53.34
CA PHE A 131 -1.90 -24.02 53.50
C PHE A 131 -2.29 -25.44 53.95
N SER A 132 -3.54 -25.87 53.77
CA SER A 132 -3.87 -27.29 53.81
C SER A 132 -3.25 -28.02 52.60
N LYS A 133 -3.19 -29.34 52.64
CA LYS A 133 -2.70 -30.16 51.52
C LYS A 133 -3.50 -29.91 50.24
N GLU A 134 -4.83 -29.83 50.33
CA GLU A 134 -5.71 -29.62 49.17
C GLU A 134 -5.65 -28.18 48.64
N TRP A 135 -5.62 -27.19 49.54
CA TRP A 135 -5.47 -25.79 49.15
C TRP A 135 -4.11 -25.53 48.50
N THR A 136 -3.02 -26.03 49.09
CA THR A 136 -1.65 -25.83 48.59
C THR A 136 -1.48 -26.40 47.19
N ARG A 137 -2.02 -27.60 46.95
CA ARG A 137 -2.03 -28.23 45.63
C ARG A 137 -2.72 -27.35 44.60
N THR A 138 -3.93 -26.89 44.91
CA THR A 138 -4.72 -26.04 44.01
C THR A 138 -3.99 -24.73 43.73
N ALA A 139 -3.55 -24.02 44.78
CA ALA A 139 -2.87 -22.73 44.66
C ALA A 139 -1.57 -22.83 43.83
N VAL A 140 -0.72 -23.82 44.11
CA VAL A 140 0.53 -24.01 43.35
C VAL A 140 0.24 -24.42 41.90
N THR A 141 -0.76 -25.27 41.67
CA THR A 141 -1.18 -25.66 40.31
C THR A 141 -1.65 -24.46 39.49
N ASP A 142 -2.44 -23.58 40.09
CA ASP A 142 -2.90 -22.34 39.44
C ASP A 142 -1.73 -21.42 39.06
N ILE A 143 -0.72 -21.29 39.93
CA ILE A 143 0.48 -20.50 39.66
C ILE A 143 1.33 -21.14 38.54
N VAL A 144 1.51 -22.46 38.56
CA VAL A 144 2.23 -23.20 37.51
C VAL A 144 1.54 -23.03 36.15
N ASN A 145 0.22 -23.07 36.12
CA ASN A 145 -0.58 -22.92 34.90
C ASN A 145 -0.41 -21.54 34.23
N LYS A 146 -0.15 -20.48 35.00
CA LYS A 146 0.16 -19.15 34.45
C LYS A 146 1.44 -19.14 33.62
N GLY A 147 2.45 -19.95 33.99
CA GLY A 147 3.73 -20.02 33.29
C GLY A 147 3.89 -21.21 32.33
N ILE A 148 2.87 -22.07 32.21
CA ILE A 148 3.01 -23.38 31.56
C ILE A 148 3.34 -23.31 30.07
N GLY A 149 2.84 -22.27 29.38
CA GLY A 149 3.10 -22.03 27.96
C GLY A 149 4.52 -21.54 27.65
N HIS A 150 5.32 -21.22 28.67
CA HIS A 150 6.71 -20.80 28.48
C HIS A 150 7.59 -22.00 28.12
N ILE A 151 7.83 -22.21 26.82
CA ILE A 151 8.50 -23.42 26.29
C ILE A 151 9.84 -23.71 26.99
N THR A 152 10.68 -22.70 27.18
CA THR A 152 12.04 -22.88 27.71
C THR A 152 12.12 -22.91 29.24
N GLN A 153 11.26 -22.16 29.97
CA GLN A 153 11.40 -21.97 31.43
C GLN A 153 10.27 -22.54 32.28
N SER A 154 9.17 -23.03 31.69
CA SER A 154 8.02 -23.59 32.45
C SER A 154 8.39 -24.76 33.37
N HIS A 155 9.48 -25.48 33.06
CA HIS A 155 10.01 -26.56 33.90
C HIS A 155 10.44 -26.08 35.30
N LEU A 156 10.87 -24.82 35.44
CA LEU A 156 11.29 -24.26 36.73
C LEU A 156 10.14 -24.18 37.75
N LEU A 157 8.91 -23.97 37.27
CA LEU A 157 7.71 -23.93 38.11
C LEU A 157 7.17 -25.34 38.33
N TRP A 158 7.02 -26.10 37.24
CA TRP A 158 6.40 -27.42 37.29
C TRP A 158 7.22 -28.43 38.12
N ASN A 159 8.56 -28.33 38.10
CA ASN A 159 9.41 -29.19 38.93
C ASN A 159 9.16 -29.00 40.43
N LEU A 160 8.90 -27.77 40.90
CA LEU A 160 8.58 -27.52 42.32
C LEU A 160 7.30 -28.22 42.75
N LEU A 161 6.24 -28.14 41.92
CA LEU A 161 4.99 -28.84 42.16
C LEU A 161 5.17 -30.36 42.11
N ARG A 162 5.88 -30.88 41.10
CA ARG A 162 6.19 -32.31 40.99
C ARG A 162 6.90 -32.83 42.23
N ASP A 163 7.95 -32.14 42.67
CA ASP A 163 8.79 -32.59 43.78
C ASP A 163 8.00 -32.59 45.10
N TRP A 164 7.13 -31.60 45.29
CA TRP A 164 6.22 -31.56 46.44
C TRP A 164 5.18 -32.69 46.40
N GLU A 165 4.52 -32.94 45.27
CA GLU A 165 3.55 -34.04 45.13
C GLU A 165 4.17 -35.42 45.37
N LEU A 166 5.39 -35.64 44.87
CA LEU A 166 6.14 -36.87 45.13
C LEU A 166 6.48 -37.01 46.62
N GLY A 167 6.91 -35.92 47.28
CA GLY A 167 7.15 -35.90 48.73
C GLY A 167 5.89 -36.24 49.55
N ILE A 168 4.71 -35.80 49.10
CA ILE A 168 3.44 -36.18 49.73
C ILE A 168 3.14 -37.66 49.52
N LEU A 169 3.35 -38.20 48.31
CA LEU A 169 3.14 -39.63 48.05
C LEU A 169 4.02 -40.52 48.95
N GLU A 170 5.26 -40.12 49.18
CA GLU A 170 6.20 -40.84 50.03
C GLU A 170 5.77 -40.84 51.51
N SER A 171 5.28 -39.70 52.00
CA SER A 171 4.84 -39.51 53.40
C SER A 171 3.41 -40.00 53.70
N SER A 172 2.59 -40.25 52.69
CA SER A 172 1.18 -40.65 52.86
C SER A 172 1.00 -42.09 53.40
N SER A 173 -0.12 -42.33 54.08
CA SER A 173 -0.48 -43.64 54.64
C SER A 173 -0.82 -44.67 53.55
N ALA A 174 -0.73 -45.97 53.86
CA ALA A 174 -1.00 -47.05 52.89
C ALA A 174 -2.41 -47.02 52.29
N SER A 175 -3.38 -46.38 52.97
CA SER A 175 -4.76 -46.24 52.50
C SER A 175 -4.95 -45.13 51.46
N GLU A 176 -4.12 -44.08 51.48
CA GLU A 176 -4.21 -42.92 50.56
C GLU A 176 -3.34 -43.08 49.31
N LYS A 177 -2.34 -43.97 49.36
CA LYS A 177 -1.39 -44.16 48.24
C LYS A 177 -2.06 -44.51 46.90
N PRO A 178 -3.09 -45.39 46.81
CA PRO A 178 -3.66 -45.76 45.52
C PRO A 178 -4.26 -44.58 44.75
N SER A 179 -5.02 -43.70 45.42
CA SER A 179 -5.64 -42.54 44.78
C SER A 179 -4.60 -41.49 44.35
N LEU A 180 -3.57 -41.27 45.18
CA LEU A 180 -2.46 -40.37 44.85
C LEU A 180 -1.63 -40.88 43.67
N VAL A 181 -1.45 -42.20 43.53
CA VAL A 181 -0.77 -42.81 42.38
C VAL A 181 -1.54 -42.58 41.08
N GLU A 182 -2.87 -42.70 41.09
CA GLU A 182 -3.69 -42.39 39.90
C GLU A 182 -3.63 -40.89 39.54
N HIS A 183 -3.69 -40.01 40.53
CA HIS A 183 -3.58 -38.57 40.33
C HIS A 183 -2.21 -38.17 39.74
N LEU A 184 -1.11 -38.67 40.31
CA LEU A 184 0.26 -38.38 39.84
C LEU A 184 0.54 -38.94 38.44
N GLU A 185 -0.06 -40.09 38.10
CA GLU A 185 0.01 -40.62 36.74
C GLU A 185 -0.61 -39.65 35.75
N ALA A 186 -1.82 -39.17 36.02
CA ALA A 186 -2.52 -38.20 35.18
C ALA A 186 -1.73 -36.90 35.05
N PHE A 187 -1.19 -36.39 36.17
CA PHE A 187 -0.36 -35.18 36.24
C PHE A 187 0.90 -35.25 35.35
N LEU A 188 1.63 -36.37 35.39
CA LEU A 188 2.83 -36.57 34.57
C LEU A 188 2.49 -36.72 33.08
N LEU A 189 1.41 -37.42 32.76
CA LEU A 189 0.94 -37.59 31.38
C LEU A 189 0.42 -36.28 30.79
N GLU A 190 -0.28 -35.47 31.58
CA GLU A 190 -0.74 -34.14 31.19
C GLU A 190 0.46 -33.26 30.83
N ARG A 191 1.50 -33.22 31.67
CA ARG A 191 2.72 -32.46 31.36
C ARG A 191 3.39 -32.94 30.08
N LEU A 192 3.50 -34.25 29.86
CA LEU A 192 4.05 -34.83 28.63
C LEU A 192 3.28 -34.45 27.36
N SER A 193 2.01 -34.07 27.49
CA SER A 193 1.15 -33.65 26.38
C SER A 193 1.29 -32.16 26.01
N GLN A 194 1.99 -31.36 26.83
CA GLN A 194 2.16 -29.92 26.62
C GLN A 194 3.55 -29.60 26.02
N PRO A 195 3.68 -28.64 25.07
CA PRO A 195 4.99 -28.27 24.51
C PRO A 195 5.95 -27.61 25.52
N HIS A 196 7.11 -28.23 25.75
CA HIS A 196 8.19 -27.68 26.57
C HIS A 196 9.55 -28.30 26.21
N ALA A 197 10.63 -27.56 26.45
CA ALA A 197 11.99 -27.98 26.08
C ALA A 197 12.52 -29.20 26.85
N HIS A 198 11.94 -29.49 28.02
CA HIS A 198 12.40 -30.54 28.95
C HIS A 198 11.55 -31.83 28.92
N ALA A 199 10.93 -32.14 27.78
CA ALA A 199 10.05 -33.31 27.64
C ALA A 199 10.76 -34.65 27.87
N ASP A 200 12.08 -34.71 27.65
CA ASP A 200 12.93 -35.85 27.98
C ASP A 200 12.95 -36.11 29.51
N ASP A 201 13.13 -35.06 30.31
CA ASP A 201 13.20 -35.14 31.78
C ASP A 201 11.84 -35.58 32.35
N THR A 202 10.73 -35.04 31.85
CA THR A 202 9.37 -35.46 32.25
C THR A 202 9.11 -36.92 31.89
N PHE A 203 9.60 -37.40 30.75
CA PHE A 203 9.45 -38.80 30.36
C PHE A 203 10.26 -39.73 31.28
N GLN A 204 11.46 -39.32 31.68
CA GLN A 204 12.27 -40.07 32.67
C GLN A 204 11.59 -40.13 34.03
N ALA A 205 10.98 -39.03 34.48
CA ALA A 205 10.19 -38.98 35.71
C ALA A 205 8.98 -39.93 35.63
N TYR A 206 8.24 -39.92 34.51
CA TYR A 206 7.14 -40.85 34.25
C TYR A 206 7.61 -42.31 34.25
N SER A 207 8.72 -42.62 33.59
CA SER A 207 9.28 -43.97 33.54
C SER A 207 9.66 -44.50 34.93
N SER A 208 10.28 -43.65 35.75
CA SER A 208 10.64 -44.00 37.13
C SER A 208 9.40 -44.21 37.99
N PHE A 209 8.39 -43.33 37.84
CA PHE A 209 7.10 -43.45 38.52
C PHE A 209 6.36 -44.74 38.17
N THR A 210 6.24 -45.09 36.88
CA THR A 210 5.58 -46.32 36.44
C THR A 210 6.27 -47.56 37.01
N THR A 211 7.61 -47.56 37.02
CA THR A 211 8.41 -48.68 37.55
C THR A 211 8.23 -48.87 39.07
N ASN A 212 8.03 -47.78 39.82
CA ASN A 212 7.91 -47.84 41.27
C ASN A 212 6.48 -48.17 41.76
N TYR A 213 5.43 -47.75 41.02
CA TYR A 213 4.06 -47.75 41.53
C TYR A 213 3.03 -48.53 40.70
N LYS A 214 3.37 -49.03 39.50
CA LYS A 214 2.45 -49.83 38.67
C LYS A 214 2.86 -51.31 38.62
N PRO A 215 1.95 -52.22 38.20
CA PRO A 215 2.30 -53.62 37.99
C PRO A 215 3.25 -53.81 36.80
N ALA A 216 4.26 -54.67 36.95
CA ALA A 216 5.27 -54.94 35.91
C ALA A 216 4.69 -55.42 34.57
N SER A 217 3.51 -56.05 34.57
CA SER A 217 2.83 -56.49 33.35
C SER A 217 2.33 -55.34 32.46
N GLN A 218 2.25 -54.11 32.97
CA GLN A 218 1.73 -52.95 32.25
C GLN A 218 2.82 -51.95 31.82
N TYR A 219 4.09 -52.16 32.20
CA TYR A 219 5.16 -51.18 31.96
C TYR A 219 5.37 -50.90 30.48
N GLU A 220 5.54 -51.96 29.69
CA GLU A 220 5.85 -51.81 28.26
C GLU A 220 4.74 -51.08 27.51
N SER A 221 3.47 -51.41 27.77
CA SER A 221 2.35 -50.78 27.09
C SER A 221 2.20 -49.30 27.46
N LEU A 222 2.35 -48.94 28.74
CA LEU A 222 2.27 -47.56 29.22
C LEU A 222 3.43 -46.71 28.69
N LEU A 223 4.66 -47.20 28.74
CA LEU A 223 5.84 -46.47 28.24
C LEU A 223 5.80 -46.26 26.72
N VAL A 224 5.30 -47.25 25.96
CA VAL A 224 5.10 -47.10 24.50
C VAL A 224 4.04 -46.02 24.21
N ALA A 225 2.95 -45.96 24.99
CA ALA A 225 1.95 -44.92 24.84
C ALA A 225 2.51 -43.52 25.14
N ALA A 226 3.21 -43.37 26.26
CA ALA A 226 3.84 -42.10 26.66
C ALA A 226 4.93 -41.65 25.66
N SER A 227 5.71 -42.58 25.10
CA SER A 227 6.73 -42.29 24.09
C SER A 227 6.12 -41.71 22.80
N LYS A 228 4.95 -42.21 22.38
CA LYS A 228 4.21 -41.65 21.23
C LYS A 228 3.74 -40.22 21.47
N VAL A 229 3.26 -39.91 22.69
CA VAL A 229 2.85 -38.55 23.07
C VAL A 229 4.06 -37.62 23.03
N LYS A 230 5.15 -37.99 23.72
CA LYS A 230 6.41 -37.23 23.73
C LYS A 230 6.92 -36.94 22.32
N SER A 231 6.98 -37.92 21.43
CA SER A 231 7.49 -37.73 20.05
C SER A 231 6.68 -36.70 19.26
N ARG A 232 5.36 -36.63 19.47
CA ARG A 232 4.50 -35.62 18.83
C ARG A 232 4.83 -34.22 19.33
N ILE A 233 5.03 -34.08 20.64
CA ILE A 233 5.31 -32.79 21.29
C ILE A 233 6.74 -32.32 20.98
N GLN A 234 7.72 -33.21 20.95
CA GLN A 234 9.09 -32.89 20.58
C GLN A 234 9.18 -32.27 19.18
N LYS A 235 8.44 -32.81 18.20
CA LYS A 235 8.32 -32.19 16.86
C LYS A 235 7.68 -30.80 16.88
N ALA A 236 6.81 -30.51 17.84
CA ALA A 236 6.18 -29.19 17.97
C ALA A 236 7.16 -28.17 18.58
N VAL A 237 8.06 -28.61 19.45
CA VAL A 237 9.16 -27.80 20.00
C VAL A 237 10.26 -27.59 18.95
N GLU A 238 10.69 -28.65 18.25
CA GLU A 238 11.72 -28.58 17.20
C GLU A 238 11.41 -27.56 16.09
N ARG A 239 10.13 -27.34 15.78
CA ARG A 239 9.70 -26.32 14.81
C ARG A 239 9.94 -24.89 15.28
N ARG A 240 10.14 -24.68 16.58
CA ARG A 240 10.28 -23.39 17.26
C ARG A 240 11.71 -23.12 17.69
N ASP A 241 12.56 -24.15 17.76
CA ASP A 241 13.99 -24.02 18.06
C ASP A 241 14.69 -22.89 17.28
N PRO A 242 14.47 -22.69 15.96
CA PRO A 242 15.13 -21.58 15.25
C PRO A 242 14.77 -20.19 15.79
N HIS A 243 13.56 -20.03 16.31
CA HIS A 243 13.06 -18.78 16.87
C HIS A 243 13.53 -18.58 18.32
N GLU A 244 13.51 -19.63 19.14
CA GLU A 244 14.06 -19.61 20.50
C GLU A 244 15.59 -19.37 20.47
N ASP A 245 16.31 -20.01 19.55
CA ASP A 245 17.74 -19.77 19.32
C ASP A 245 18.01 -18.32 18.90
N ALA A 246 17.16 -17.76 18.03
CA ALA A 246 17.30 -16.38 17.58
C ALA A 246 17.12 -15.39 18.73
N LEU A 247 16.11 -15.61 19.59
CA LEU A 247 15.91 -14.83 20.81
C LEU A 247 17.11 -14.91 21.74
N ASN A 248 17.64 -16.12 21.98
CA ASN A 248 18.80 -16.31 22.85
C ASN A 248 20.04 -15.58 22.29
N ARG A 249 20.31 -15.70 20.99
CA ARG A 249 21.45 -15.02 20.33
C ARG A 249 21.32 -13.50 20.34
N SER A 250 20.10 -12.98 20.21
CA SER A 250 19.84 -11.53 20.19
C SER A 250 19.59 -10.92 21.57
N ARG A 251 19.74 -11.70 22.65
CA ARG A 251 19.38 -11.30 24.02
C ARG A 251 17.95 -10.76 24.11
N ASN A 252 17.00 -11.52 23.57
CA ASN A 252 15.57 -11.21 23.57
C ASN A 252 15.23 -9.87 22.89
N SER A 253 15.89 -9.52 21.79
CA SER A 253 15.58 -8.28 21.04
C SER A 253 14.10 -8.20 20.63
N LEU A 254 13.47 -7.03 20.71
CA LEU A 254 12.05 -6.84 20.35
C LEU A 254 11.74 -7.26 18.90
N GLU A 255 12.65 -7.01 17.96
CA GLU A 255 12.49 -7.44 16.55
C GLU A 255 12.45 -8.97 16.38
N ALA A 256 13.21 -9.71 17.20
CA ALA A 256 13.18 -11.17 17.18
C ALA A 256 11.85 -11.71 17.71
N PHE A 257 11.26 -11.05 18.72
CA PHE A 257 9.89 -11.35 19.17
C PHE A 257 8.86 -11.06 18.09
N GLU A 258 8.94 -9.91 17.40
CA GLU A 258 8.04 -9.60 16.28
C GLU A 258 8.05 -10.69 15.20
N ARG A 259 9.25 -11.16 14.81
CA ARG A 259 9.40 -12.24 13.84
C ARG A 259 8.82 -13.56 14.35
N TYR A 260 9.00 -13.86 15.64
CA TYR A 260 8.47 -15.09 16.23
C TYR A 260 6.94 -15.04 16.33
N ILE A 261 6.37 -13.93 16.80
CA ILE A 261 4.93 -13.68 16.82
C ILE A 261 4.34 -13.79 15.41
N ALA A 262 5.00 -13.19 14.41
CA ALA A 262 4.55 -13.27 13.02
C ALA A 262 4.55 -14.71 12.48
N TYR A 263 5.48 -15.56 12.94
CA TYR A 263 5.50 -16.98 12.61
C TYR A 263 4.32 -17.73 13.25
N GLU A 264 4.09 -17.58 14.56
CA GLU A 264 2.98 -18.26 15.25
C GLU A 264 1.62 -17.80 14.70
N ARG A 265 1.45 -16.52 14.37
CA ARG A 265 0.21 -15.99 13.77
C ARG A 265 -0.07 -16.51 12.36
N LYS A 266 0.97 -16.89 11.60
CA LYS A 266 0.83 -17.45 10.24
C LYS A 266 0.58 -18.95 10.26
N ALA A 267 0.65 -19.60 11.42
CA ALA A 267 0.36 -21.02 11.53
C ALA A 267 -1.10 -21.29 11.12
N LYS A 268 -1.32 -22.40 10.39
CA LYS A 268 -2.66 -22.83 9.95
C LYS A 268 -3.62 -23.08 11.13
N TYR A 269 -3.06 -23.50 12.26
CA TYR A 269 -3.74 -23.69 13.54
C TYR A 269 -2.84 -23.09 14.63
N PRO A 270 -2.99 -21.79 14.93
CA PRO A 270 -2.22 -21.14 15.98
C PRO A 270 -2.50 -21.82 17.32
N ASP A 271 -1.45 -22.21 18.02
CA ASP A 271 -1.56 -22.72 19.38
C ASP A 271 -1.75 -21.52 20.31
N LEU A 272 -2.94 -21.38 20.91
CA LEU A 272 -3.27 -20.23 21.75
C LEU A 272 -2.31 -20.13 22.94
N ALA A 273 -1.98 -21.24 23.61
CA ALA A 273 -1.13 -21.22 24.79
C ALA A 273 0.29 -20.72 24.45
N ILE A 274 0.84 -21.19 23.32
CA ILE A 274 2.16 -20.75 22.87
C ILE A 274 2.11 -19.31 22.34
N THR A 275 1.11 -18.97 21.54
CA THR A 275 0.96 -17.62 20.98
C THR A 275 0.84 -16.60 22.10
N SER A 276 -0.01 -16.85 23.10
CA SER A 276 -0.14 -16.03 24.30
C SER A 276 1.18 -15.95 25.06
N ALA A 277 1.85 -17.07 25.31
CA ALA A 277 3.13 -17.07 26.03
C ALA A 277 4.24 -16.25 25.31
N VAL A 278 4.30 -16.28 23.97
CA VAL A 278 5.26 -15.47 23.21
C VAL A 278 4.92 -13.98 23.30
N TYR A 279 3.63 -13.60 23.24
CA TYR A 279 3.21 -12.21 23.46
C TYR A 279 3.53 -11.74 24.89
N GLU A 280 3.20 -12.53 25.90
CA GLU A 280 3.48 -12.22 27.30
C GLU A 280 4.98 -12.00 27.55
N ARG A 281 5.84 -12.84 26.96
CA ARG A 281 7.30 -12.67 27.00
C ARG A 281 7.75 -11.39 26.31
N ALA A 282 7.20 -11.08 25.13
CA ALA A 282 7.54 -9.88 24.37
C ALA A 282 7.12 -8.60 25.11
N ILE A 283 5.94 -8.61 25.73
CA ILE A 283 5.38 -7.51 26.53
C ILE A 283 6.24 -7.28 27.77
N SER A 284 6.56 -8.35 28.52
CA SER A 284 7.41 -8.28 29.71
C SER A 284 8.79 -7.68 29.38
N GLU A 285 9.42 -8.14 28.30
CA GLU A 285 10.71 -7.60 27.84
C GLU A 285 10.60 -6.14 27.35
N ALA A 286 9.54 -5.78 26.62
CA ALA A 286 9.33 -4.40 26.16
C ALA A 286 9.06 -3.44 27.34
N ALA A 287 8.31 -3.88 28.36
CA ALA A 287 8.06 -3.12 29.58
C ALA A 287 9.35 -2.88 30.36
N LYS A 288 10.19 -3.90 30.50
CA LYS A 288 11.51 -3.79 31.13
C LYS A 288 12.39 -2.76 30.44
N ARG A 289 12.43 -2.76 29.10
CA ARG A 289 13.16 -1.77 28.30
C ARG A 289 12.58 -0.36 28.41
N LYS A 290 11.24 -0.23 28.48
CA LYS A 290 10.55 1.06 28.77
C LYS A 290 10.96 1.61 30.14
N PHE A 291 11.03 0.75 31.17
CA PHE A 291 11.47 1.15 32.51
C PHE A 291 12.94 1.59 32.55
N GLN A 292 13.80 0.97 31.73
CA GLN A 292 15.21 1.37 31.57
C GLN A 292 15.37 2.67 30.77
N GLY A 293 14.36 3.08 30.01
CA GLY A 293 14.36 4.28 29.18
C GLY A 293 14.95 4.07 27.79
N GLU A 294 14.89 2.85 27.25
CA GLU A 294 15.36 2.56 25.89
C GLU A 294 14.40 3.17 24.84
N PRO A 295 14.92 3.83 23.79
CA PRO A 295 14.09 4.46 22.75
C PRO A 295 13.36 3.41 21.90
N GLY A 296 12.10 3.67 21.54
CA GLY A 296 11.26 2.77 20.74
C GLY A 296 10.64 1.60 21.51
N SER A 297 11.06 1.35 22.76
CA SER A 297 10.47 0.30 23.61
C SER A 297 8.98 0.52 23.87
N GLU A 298 8.54 1.77 24.05
CA GLU A 298 7.15 2.13 24.29
C GLU A 298 6.26 1.88 23.06
N GLU A 299 6.76 2.18 21.86
CA GLU A 299 6.04 1.91 20.61
C GLU A 299 5.87 0.40 20.39
N ALA A 300 6.93 -0.37 20.63
CA ALA A 300 6.89 -1.83 20.56
C ALA A 300 5.95 -2.43 21.62
N LEU A 301 5.97 -1.93 22.86
CA LEU A 301 5.06 -2.36 23.93
C LEU A 301 3.60 -2.13 23.54
N ARG A 302 3.26 -0.95 23.01
CA ARG A 302 1.91 -0.65 22.48
C ARG A 302 1.55 -1.59 21.33
N ALA A 303 2.48 -1.83 20.40
CA ALA A 303 2.25 -2.73 19.26
C ALA A 303 2.01 -4.18 19.70
N PHE A 304 2.73 -4.68 20.70
CA PHE A 304 2.53 -6.02 21.25
C PHE A 304 1.19 -6.16 21.96
N TRP A 305 0.78 -5.19 22.79
CA TRP A 305 -0.55 -5.22 23.41
C TRP A 305 -1.68 -5.18 22.38
N VAL A 306 -1.58 -4.32 21.37
CA VAL A 306 -2.56 -4.26 20.28
C VAL A 306 -2.60 -5.60 19.54
N GLY A 307 -1.43 -6.13 19.15
CA GLY A 307 -1.32 -7.41 18.45
C GLY A 307 -1.84 -8.59 19.26
N TYR A 308 -1.62 -8.60 20.57
CA TYR A 308 -2.10 -9.65 21.47
C TYR A 308 -3.62 -9.60 21.60
N SER A 309 -4.20 -8.40 21.78
CA SER A 309 -5.66 -8.22 21.81
C SER A 309 -6.34 -8.66 20.50
N ASP A 310 -5.71 -8.38 19.35
CA ASP A 310 -6.21 -8.84 18.06
C ASP A 310 -6.06 -10.35 17.88
N ALA A 311 -4.97 -10.96 18.39
CA ALA A 311 -4.78 -12.40 18.33
C ALA A 311 -5.85 -13.14 19.16
N LEU A 312 -6.13 -12.71 20.39
CA LEU A 312 -7.19 -13.31 21.23
C LEU A 312 -8.57 -13.19 20.57
N ARG A 313 -8.89 -12.00 20.04
CA ARG A 313 -10.15 -11.76 19.33
C ARG A 313 -10.30 -12.65 18.09
N LEU A 314 -9.24 -12.78 17.27
CA LEU A 314 -9.27 -13.60 16.05
C LEU A 314 -9.36 -15.09 16.35
N LEU A 315 -8.88 -15.53 17.52
CA LEU A 315 -8.99 -16.91 18.01
C LEU A 315 -10.30 -17.17 18.77
N ASN A 316 -11.19 -16.19 18.85
CA ASN A 316 -12.50 -16.27 19.49
C ASN A 316 -12.45 -16.77 20.94
N THR A 317 -11.52 -16.24 21.74
CA THR A 317 -11.41 -16.58 23.16
C THR A 317 -12.55 -15.98 23.98
N GLY A 318 -12.82 -16.56 25.15
CA GLY A 318 -13.89 -16.10 26.06
C GLY A 318 -13.72 -14.65 26.53
N GLU A 319 -14.84 -14.08 27.01
CA GLU A 319 -14.95 -12.70 27.52
C GLU A 319 -13.93 -12.41 28.61
N ASP A 320 -13.92 -13.22 29.67
CA ASP A 320 -13.09 -13.02 30.86
C ASP A 320 -11.62 -12.81 30.49
N LEU A 321 -11.09 -13.65 29.59
CA LEU A 321 -9.71 -13.58 29.16
C LEU A 321 -9.38 -12.28 28.41
N GLN A 322 -10.29 -11.80 27.55
CA GLN A 322 -10.08 -10.55 26.83
C GLN A 322 -10.24 -9.34 27.74
N VAL A 323 -11.24 -9.35 28.63
CA VAL A 323 -11.46 -8.26 29.60
C VAL A 323 -10.27 -8.13 30.55
N ASP A 324 -9.77 -9.24 31.07
CA ASP A 324 -8.59 -9.23 31.94
C ASP A 324 -7.33 -8.81 31.20
N LEU A 325 -7.18 -9.19 29.92
CA LEU A 325 -6.11 -8.68 29.08
C LEU A 325 -6.17 -7.15 28.97
N PHE A 326 -7.35 -6.57 28.74
CA PHE A 326 -7.48 -5.12 28.61
C PHE A 326 -7.26 -4.38 29.92
N LYS A 327 -7.73 -4.92 31.07
CA LYS A 327 -7.43 -4.36 32.40
C LYS A 327 -5.92 -4.25 32.64
N ARG A 328 -5.15 -5.24 32.19
CA ARG A 328 -3.69 -5.24 32.26
C ARG A 328 -3.07 -4.26 31.25
N ALA A 329 -3.54 -4.28 30.01
CA ALA A 329 -3.03 -3.43 28.94
C ALA A 329 -3.18 -1.93 29.27
N VAL A 330 -4.30 -1.50 29.85
CA VAL A 330 -4.51 -0.09 30.23
C VAL A 330 -3.64 0.36 31.41
N ARG A 331 -3.21 -0.57 32.28
CA ARG A 331 -2.21 -0.28 33.33
C ARG A 331 -0.78 -0.24 32.78
N SER A 332 -0.50 -1.01 31.72
CA SER A 332 0.82 -1.08 31.08
C SER A 332 1.10 0.12 30.15
N VAL A 333 0.12 0.48 29.33
CA VAL A 333 0.18 1.59 28.36
C VAL A 333 -1.04 2.51 28.47
N PRO A 334 -1.26 3.17 29.62
CA PRO A 334 -2.41 4.05 29.83
C PRO A 334 -2.49 5.20 28.82
N GLU A 335 -1.36 5.61 28.26
CA GLU A 335 -1.26 6.65 27.23
C GLU A 335 -1.80 6.23 25.85
N CYS A 336 -2.09 4.94 25.63
CA CYS A 336 -2.55 4.39 24.35
C CYS A 336 -4.09 4.35 24.27
N GLY A 337 -4.70 5.44 23.79
CA GLY A 337 -6.15 5.54 23.54
C GLY A 337 -6.74 4.44 22.64
N GLU A 338 -5.95 3.85 21.75
CA GLU A 338 -6.38 2.74 20.88
C GLU A 338 -6.62 1.42 21.66
N ILE A 339 -5.95 1.22 22.81
CA ILE A 339 -6.21 0.11 23.73
C ILE A 339 -7.49 0.37 24.52
N TRP A 340 -7.67 1.57 25.08
CA TRP A 340 -8.92 1.97 25.74
C TRP A 340 -10.14 1.85 24.82
N ALA A 341 -10.00 2.29 23.57
CA ALA A 341 -11.02 2.17 22.54
C ALA A 341 -11.37 0.70 22.22
N ARG A 342 -10.39 -0.21 22.25
CA ARG A 342 -10.65 -1.65 22.12
C ARG A 342 -11.29 -2.22 23.36
N TYR A 343 -10.92 -1.75 24.55
CA TYR A 343 -11.50 -2.21 25.80
C TYR A 343 -13.01 -1.88 25.87
N ILE A 344 -13.39 -0.64 25.55
CA ILE A 344 -14.80 -0.23 25.45
C ILE A 344 -15.57 -1.11 24.46
N ARG A 345 -15.00 -1.35 23.27
CA ARG A 345 -15.60 -2.23 22.25
C ARG A 345 -15.61 -3.70 22.65
N CYS A 346 -14.76 -4.13 23.57
CA CYS A 346 -14.71 -5.50 24.08
C CYS A 346 -15.86 -5.73 25.04
N ILE A 347 -16.04 -4.85 26.02
CA ILE A 347 -17.17 -4.90 26.96
C ILE A 347 -18.46 -4.96 26.14
N GLU A 348 -18.65 -4.00 25.24
CA GLU A 348 -19.83 -3.94 24.38
C GLU A 348 -20.07 -5.20 23.53
N ARG A 349 -19.03 -5.91 23.10
CA ARG A 349 -19.22 -7.14 22.30
C ARG A 349 -19.86 -8.26 23.11
N TYR A 350 -19.51 -8.35 24.39
CA TYR A 350 -19.93 -9.44 25.25
C TYR A 350 -21.13 -9.09 26.13
N THR A 351 -21.45 -7.81 26.27
CA THR A 351 -22.67 -7.39 26.94
C THR A 351 -23.91 -7.77 26.13
N ASP A 352 -24.82 -8.51 26.75
CA ASP A 352 -26.14 -8.77 26.17
C ASP A 352 -26.93 -7.46 26.00
N PRO A 353 -27.75 -7.32 24.95
CA PRO A 353 -28.55 -6.12 24.72
C PRO A 353 -29.42 -5.69 25.92
N GLU A 354 -29.88 -6.63 26.74
CA GLU A 354 -30.68 -6.32 27.95
C GLU A 354 -29.85 -5.67 29.07
N HIS A 355 -28.55 -5.98 29.16
CA HIS A 355 -27.63 -5.48 30.19
C HIS A 355 -26.79 -4.28 29.73
N MET A 356 -26.89 -3.89 28.45
CA MET A 356 -26.15 -2.75 27.86
C MET A 356 -26.34 -1.42 28.60
N LYS A 357 -27.50 -1.21 29.25
CA LYS A 357 -27.74 -0.01 30.07
C LYS A 357 -26.93 0.00 31.37
N GLU A 358 -26.67 -1.16 31.95
CA GLU A 358 -25.90 -1.30 33.19
C GLU A 358 -24.41 -1.05 32.90
N GLU A 359 -23.92 -1.60 31.78
CA GLU A 359 -22.54 -1.43 31.30
C GLU A 359 -22.23 -0.02 30.79
N ARG A 360 -23.25 0.81 30.54
CA ARG A 360 -23.09 2.24 30.21
C ARG A 360 -22.27 2.97 31.29
N ASN A 361 -22.50 2.66 32.56
CA ASN A 361 -21.76 3.26 33.68
C ASN A 361 -20.30 2.82 33.69
N VAL A 362 -20.03 1.55 33.38
CA VAL A 362 -18.66 0.99 33.30
C VAL A 362 -17.90 1.65 32.16
N VAL A 363 -18.50 1.73 30.96
CA VAL A 363 -17.91 2.40 29.80
C VAL A 363 -17.65 3.89 30.08
N SER A 364 -18.55 4.55 30.80
CA SER A 364 -18.38 5.95 31.22
C SER A 364 -17.19 6.11 32.18
N ALA A 365 -17.09 5.23 33.20
CA ALA A 365 -15.98 5.24 34.14
C ALA A 365 -14.62 5.00 33.45
N LEU A 366 -14.56 4.06 32.50
CA LEU A 366 -13.35 3.81 31.70
C LEU A 366 -12.95 5.01 30.86
N PHE A 367 -13.91 5.70 30.25
CA PHE A 367 -13.65 6.92 29.49
C PHE A 367 -13.10 8.04 30.37
N VAL A 368 -13.69 8.26 31.55
CA VAL A 368 -13.19 9.24 32.53
C VAL A 368 -11.78 8.90 32.97
N GLN A 369 -11.53 7.63 33.32
CA GLN A 369 -10.21 7.15 33.74
C GLN A 369 -9.15 7.39 32.64
N ALA A 370 -9.50 7.15 31.38
CA ALA A 370 -8.59 7.42 30.26
C ALA A 370 -8.33 8.92 30.04
N CYS A 371 -9.31 9.78 30.34
CA CYS A 371 -9.17 11.24 30.24
C CYS A 371 -8.32 11.85 31.37
N GLU A 372 -8.10 11.13 32.47
CA GLU A 372 -7.17 11.55 33.53
C GLU A 372 -5.70 11.45 33.11
N VAL A 373 -5.38 10.78 31.99
CA VAL A 373 -4.00 10.55 31.54
C VAL A 373 -3.54 11.70 30.64
N PRO A 374 -2.65 12.61 31.10
CA PRO A 374 -2.34 13.82 30.35
C PRO A 374 -1.62 13.55 29.02
N GLN A 375 -0.77 12.51 28.98
CA GLN A 375 -0.04 12.12 27.77
C GLN A 375 -0.98 11.62 26.66
N LEU A 376 -2.10 10.98 27.02
CA LEU A 376 -3.14 10.57 26.07
C LEU A 376 -3.81 11.78 25.44
N LEU A 377 -4.17 12.78 26.27
CA LEU A 377 -4.85 14.00 25.82
C LEU A 377 -4.01 14.85 24.86
N GLN A 378 -2.69 14.75 24.92
CA GLN A 378 -1.77 15.46 24.02
C GLN A 378 -1.67 14.80 22.63
N ASN A 379 -2.02 13.51 22.50
CA ASN A 379 -1.92 12.78 21.24
C ASN A 379 -3.29 12.68 20.54
N ILE A 380 -3.46 13.43 19.46
CA ILE A 380 -4.72 13.54 18.72
C ILE A 380 -5.23 12.18 18.22
N GLU A 381 -4.37 11.30 17.69
CA GLU A 381 -4.81 10.00 17.17
C GLU A 381 -5.33 9.09 18.29
N GLN A 382 -4.67 9.11 19.46
CA GLN A 382 -5.10 8.32 20.62
C GLN A 382 -6.39 8.88 21.23
N LEU A 383 -6.48 10.21 21.38
CA LEU A 383 -7.64 10.89 21.94
C LEU A 383 -8.89 10.71 21.05
N VAL A 384 -8.75 10.88 19.73
CA VAL A 384 -9.88 10.70 18.80
C VAL A 384 -10.36 9.26 18.78
N ALA A 385 -9.47 8.28 18.84
CA ALA A 385 -9.85 6.87 18.92
C ALA A 385 -10.71 6.57 20.17
N LEU A 386 -10.32 7.10 21.33
CA LEU A 386 -11.06 6.97 22.58
C LEU A 386 -12.46 7.61 22.51
N ILE A 387 -12.54 8.86 22.02
CA ILE A 387 -13.81 9.60 21.92
C ILE A 387 -14.76 8.89 20.95
N LEU A 388 -14.26 8.44 19.79
CA LEU A 388 -15.06 7.71 18.81
C LEU A 388 -15.56 6.36 19.34
N ALA A 389 -14.79 5.66 20.17
CA ALA A 389 -15.24 4.43 20.81
C ALA A 389 -16.40 4.70 21.79
N ARG A 390 -16.25 5.72 22.65
CA ARG A 390 -17.30 6.13 23.60
C ARG A 390 -18.57 6.63 22.90
N ALA A 391 -18.43 7.50 21.89
CA ALA A 391 -19.54 7.99 21.09
C ALA A 391 -20.22 6.87 20.28
N GLY A 392 -19.40 5.96 19.72
CA GLY A 392 -19.89 4.79 19.00
C GLY A 392 -20.75 3.87 19.85
N PHE A 393 -20.39 3.68 21.13
CA PHE A 393 -21.19 2.90 22.09
C PHE A 393 -22.59 3.53 22.28
N GLU A 394 -22.66 4.83 22.59
CA GLU A 394 -23.96 5.51 22.76
C GLU A 394 -24.80 5.50 21.47
N LYS A 395 -24.16 5.62 20.30
CA LYS A 395 -24.85 5.54 19.01
C LYS A 395 -25.41 4.15 18.74
N ARG A 396 -24.71 3.09 19.13
CA ARG A 396 -25.21 1.70 18.99
C ARG A 396 -26.35 1.39 19.96
N LEU A 397 -26.40 2.01 21.15
CA LEU A 397 -27.59 1.96 22.01
C LEU A 397 -28.84 2.54 21.33
N ILE A 398 -28.67 3.63 20.57
CA ILE A 398 -29.75 4.22 19.76
C ILE A 398 -30.17 3.27 18.64
N ASP A 399 -29.20 2.73 17.89
CA ASP A 399 -29.46 1.81 16.76
C ASP A 399 -30.19 0.52 17.23
N LEU A 400 -29.95 0.07 18.47
CA LEU A 400 -30.63 -1.08 19.11
C LEU A 400 -32.01 -0.75 19.70
N GLY A 401 -32.46 0.50 19.65
CA GLY A 401 -33.73 0.93 20.24
C GLY A 401 -33.75 0.96 21.77
N LEU A 402 -32.57 0.95 22.41
CA LEU A 402 -32.39 0.99 23.86
C LEU A 402 -32.15 2.41 24.39
N SER A 403 -32.25 3.43 23.55
CA SER A 403 -32.07 4.83 23.92
C SER A 403 -33.14 5.31 24.91
N ASP A 404 -32.72 6.06 25.92
CA ASP A 404 -33.55 6.93 26.74
C ASP A 404 -33.48 8.39 26.27
N ASP A 405 -34.30 9.26 26.86
CA ASP A 405 -34.33 10.70 26.54
C ASP A 405 -32.96 11.38 26.79
N GLU A 406 -32.07 10.76 27.58
CA GLU A 406 -30.73 11.27 27.89
C GLU A 406 -29.63 10.75 26.95
N THR A 407 -29.89 9.70 26.15
CA THR A 407 -28.87 9.04 25.31
C THR A 407 -28.36 9.96 24.20
N ILE A 408 -29.27 10.60 23.46
CA ILE A 408 -28.91 11.55 22.38
C ILE A 408 -28.19 12.79 22.94
N PRO A 409 -28.69 13.47 23.99
CA PRO A 409 -27.95 14.56 24.64
C PRO A 409 -26.57 14.15 25.14
N THR A 410 -26.43 12.96 25.71
CA THR A 410 -25.14 12.43 26.19
C THR A 410 -24.17 12.22 25.02
N LEU A 411 -24.61 11.60 23.93
CA LEU A 411 -23.80 11.40 22.73
C LEU A 411 -23.32 12.73 22.14
N ILE A 412 -24.22 13.71 22.04
CA ILE A 412 -23.88 15.07 21.60
C ILE A 412 -22.84 15.69 22.54
N GLY A 413 -23.08 15.65 23.85
CA GLY A 413 -22.16 16.21 24.84
C GLY A 413 -20.77 15.56 24.83
N ILE A 414 -20.68 14.24 24.58
CA ILE A 414 -19.41 13.53 24.41
C ILE A 414 -18.66 14.05 23.18
N LEU A 415 -19.35 14.23 22.05
CA LEU A 415 -18.73 14.73 20.83
C LEU A 415 -18.32 16.20 20.95
N GLU A 416 -19.15 17.06 21.55
CA GLU A 416 -18.83 18.47 21.80
C GLU A 416 -17.64 18.62 22.75
N SER A 417 -17.67 17.95 23.90
CA SER A 417 -16.55 17.91 24.84
C SER A 417 -15.29 17.34 24.18
N GLY A 418 -15.44 16.29 23.38
CA GLY A 418 -14.36 15.68 22.60
C GLY A 418 -13.72 16.65 21.61
N ILE A 419 -14.53 17.42 20.89
CA ILE A 419 -14.08 18.47 19.97
C ILE A 419 -13.30 19.53 20.75
N ASP A 420 -13.79 19.97 21.91
CA ASP A 420 -13.10 20.95 22.74
C ASP A 420 -11.78 20.43 23.30
N MET A 421 -11.72 19.16 23.72
CA MET A 421 -10.49 18.50 24.15
C MET A 421 -9.47 18.44 23.01
N VAL A 422 -9.88 18.02 21.82
CA VAL A 422 -9.02 17.98 20.63
C VAL A 422 -8.54 19.38 20.26
N ARG A 423 -9.38 20.41 20.34
CA ARG A 423 -9.02 21.81 20.04
C ARG A 423 -8.04 22.44 21.02
N LYS A 424 -7.94 21.91 22.25
CA LYS A 424 -6.91 22.33 23.22
C LYS A 424 -5.51 21.82 22.86
N THR A 425 -5.39 20.83 21.97
CA THR A 425 -4.08 20.38 21.45
C THR A 425 -3.55 21.34 20.36
N GLN A 426 -2.23 21.34 20.11
CA GLN A 426 -1.55 22.37 19.30
C GLN A 426 -2.08 22.56 17.86
N SER A 427 -2.69 21.53 17.24
CA SER A 427 -3.12 21.57 15.83
C SER A 427 -4.61 21.25 15.58
N GLY A 428 -5.33 20.68 16.56
CA GLY A 428 -6.67 20.10 16.35
C GLY A 428 -6.68 18.89 15.39
N ASP A 429 -7.82 18.22 15.21
CA ASP A 429 -7.93 17.04 14.32
C ASP A 429 -7.95 17.47 12.84
N PRO A 430 -6.89 17.18 12.06
CA PRO A 430 -6.83 17.57 10.65
C PRO A 430 -7.89 16.88 9.78
N ARG A 431 -8.46 15.76 10.26
CA ARG A 431 -9.48 14.98 9.55
C ARG A 431 -10.91 15.33 9.99
N LEU A 432 -11.07 16.14 11.04
CA LEU A 432 -12.38 16.59 11.57
C LEU A 432 -13.36 15.44 11.80
N ARG A 433 -12.85 14.30 12.31
CA ARG A 433 -13.64 13.07 12.47
C ARG A 433 -14.81 13.30 13.42
N LEU A 434 -14.60 14.05 14.49
CA LEU A 434 -15.62 14.34 15.51
C LEU A 434 -16.67 15.35 15.00
N GLU A 435 -16.25 16.43 14.34
CA GLU A 435 -17.17 17.40 13.75
C GLU A 435 -18.06 16.78 12.67
N ASN A 436 -17.49 15.95 11.79
CA ASN A 436 -18.26 15.24 10.76
C ASN A 436 -19.29 14.30 11.40
N TYR A 437 -18.92 13.58 12.46
CA TYR A 437 -19.84 12.70 13.17
C TYR A 437 -20.98 13.50 13.83
N LEU A 438 -20.66 14.58 14.55
CA LEU A 438 -21.67 15.40 15.21
C LEU A 438 -22.67 16.03 14.23
N VAL A 439 -22.22 16.43 13.04
CA VAL A 439 -23.07 16.98 11.98
C VAL A 439 -24.05 15.94 11.44
N GLU A 440 -23.57 14.73 11.13
CA GLU A 440 -24.46 13.66 10.67
C GLU A 440 -25.48 13.28 11.75
N LEU A 441 -25.08 13.31 13.03
CA LEU A 441 -25.99 13.07 14.15
C LEU A 441 -27.09 14.14 14.26
N TYR A 442 -26.75 15.42 14.14
CA TYR A 442 -27.75 16.49 14.17
C TYR A 442 -28.72 16.44 12.97
N ARG A 443 -28.24 16.00 11.80
CA ARG A 443 -29.12 15.75 10.65
C ARG A 443 -30.08 14.60 10.93
N PHE A 444 -29.59 13.50 11.49
CA PHE A 444 -30.42 12.37 11.87
C PHE A 444 -31.47 12.75 12.92
N ALA A 445 -31.09 13.57 13.91
CA ALA A 445 -31.98 14.08 14.94
C ALA A 445 -33.01 15.12 14.43
N GLY A 446 -32.95 15.50 13.14
CA GLY A 446 -33.87 16.48 12.57
C GLY A 446 -33.65 17.91 13.07
N VAL A 447 -32.46 18.23 13.60
CA VAL A 447 -32.08 19.57 14.07
C VAL A 447 -30.95 20.13 13.18
N PRO A 448 -31.26 20.42 11.89
CA PRO A 448 -30.26 20.87 10.94
C PRO A 448 -29.61 22.21 11.36
N GLU A 449 -30.28 23.06 12.15
CA GLU A 449 -29.71 24.33 12.62
C GLU A 449 -28.48 24.12 13.52
N SER A 450 -28.47 23.07 14.32
CA SER A 450 -27.32 22.74 15.17
C SER A 450 -26.12 22.28 14.34
N SER A 451 -26.34 21.64 13.19
CA SER A 451 -25.27 21.28 12.24
C SER A 451 -24.55 22.54 11.72
N VAL A 452 -25.31 23.62 11.48
CA VAL A 452 -24.76 24.91 11.07
C VAL A 452 -23.90 25.51 12.20
N ALA A 453 -24.36 25.43 13.45
CA ALA A 453 -23.60 25.92 14.60
C ALA A 453 -22.26 25.20 14.78
N VAL A 454 -22.22 23.86 14.60
CA VAL A 454 -20.97 23.07 14.67
C VAL A 454 -19.96 23.55 13.64
N TRP A 455 -20.37 23.67 12.39
CA TRP A 455 -19.49 24.14 11.33
C TRP A 455 -19.10 25.62 11.51
N GLN A 456 -19.99 26.46 12.04
CA GLN A 456 -19.68 27.85 12.37
C GLN A 456 -18.58 27.95 13.45
N LEU A 457 -18.63 27.10 14.48
CA LEU A 457 -17.58 27.00 15.50
C LEU A 457 -16.28 26.41 14.93
N ALA A 458 -16.37 25.39 14.07
CA ALA A 458 -15.22 24.80 13.40
C ALA A 458 -14.51 25.81 12.50
N VAL A 459 -15.24 26.63 11.75
CA VAL A 459 -14.70 27.74 10.94
C VAL A 459 -13.96 28.77 11.81
N LYS A 460 -14.49 29.09 13.01
CA LYS A 460 -13.83 30.02 13.95
C LYS A 460 -12.49 29.47 14.45
N HIS A 461 -12.39 28.16 14.65
CA HIS A 461 -11.16 27.51 15.13
C HIS A 461 -10.16 27.25 13.97
N TYR A 462 -10.62 26.60 12.90
CA TYR A 462 -9.83 26.23 11.72
C TYR A 462 -10.00 27.24 10.58
N LYS A 463 -9.78 28.54 10.86
CA LYS A 463 -9.96 29.65 9.91
C LYS A 463 -9.23 29.46 8.58
N ASN A 464 -8.16 28.67 8.62
CA ASN A 464 -7.26 28.39 7.51
C ASN A 464 -7.56 27.05 6.82
N SER A 465 -8.61 26.30 7.17
CA SER A 465 -8.92 25.04 6.51
C SER A 465 -9.98 25.26 5.43
N TYR A 466 -9.59 25.20 4.15
CA TYR A 466 -10.52 25.27 3.01
C TYR A 466 -11.64 24.23 3.14
N PHE A 467 -11.30 23.02 3.61
CA PHE A 467 -12.24 21.92 3.78
C PHE A 467 -13.37 22.28 4.78
N VAL A 468 -13.04 22.94 5.89
CA VAL A 468 -14.03 23.37 6.90
C VAL A 468 -14.99 24.42 6.33
N TRP A 469 -14.46 25.37 5.56
CA TRP A 469 -15.28 26.39 4.90
C TRP A 469 -16.21 25.78 3.86
N THR A 470 -15.74 24.84 3.03
CA THR A 470 -16.62 24.17 2.06
C THR A 470 -17.71 23.35 2.72
N SER A 471 -17.40 22.65 3.81
CA SER A 471 -18.40 21.86 4.54
C SER A 471 -19.44 22.73 5.26
N TYR A 472 -19.02 23.89 5.80
CA TYR A 472 -19.95 24.88 6.37
C TYR A 472 -20.92 25.42 5.31
N THR A 473 -20.37 25.78 4.15
CA THR A 473 -21.15 26.30 3.04
C THR A 473 -22.12 25.26 2.49
N ASP A 474 -21.68 24.01 2.27
CA ASP A 474 -22.56 22.90 1.86
C ASP A 474 -23.68 22.64 2.88
N CYS A 475 -23.37 22.74 4.18
CA CYS A 475 -24.38 22.65 5.23
C CYS A 475 -25.44 23.75 5.10
N LEU A 476 -25.06 25.01 4.89
CA LEU A 476 -26.00 26.13 4.75
C LEU A 476 -26.91 26.01 3.53
N ILE A 477 -26.42 25.44 2.42
CA ILE A 477 -27.24 25.11 1.24
C ILE A 477 -28.32 24.10 1.62
N LYS A 478 -27.91 23.00 2.26
CA LYS A 478 -28.80 21.89 2.60
C LYS A 478 -29.88 22.26 3.62
N THR A 479 -29.63 23.29 4.44
CA THR A 479 -30.60 23.80 5.44
C THR A 479 -31.41 25.00 4.95
N ASP A 480 -31.33 25.35 3.67
CA ASP A 480 -32.02 26.49 3.04
C ASP A 480 -31.77 27.86 3.73
N ARG A 481 -30.63 27.99 4.43
CA ARG A 481 -30.16 29.22 5.08
C ARG A 481 -29.03 29.85 4.26
N HIS A 482 -29.19 29.81 2.95
CA HIS A 482 -28.23 30.33 1.98
C HIS A 482 -27.96 31.84 2.17
N ASP A 483 -28.90 32.57 2.79
CA ASP A 483 -28.76 33.98 3.17
C ASP A 483 -27.70 34.23 4.25
N GLU A 484 -27.47 33.25 5.13
CA GLU A 484 -26.46 33.29 6.20
C GLU A 484 -25.12 32.68 5.78
N ALA A 485 -25.05 32.12 4.57
CA ALA A 485 -23.80 31.67 3.98
C ALA A 485 -22.79 32.82 3.99
N PRO A 486 -21.51 32.56 4.32
CA PRO A 486 -20.40 33.48 4.05
C PRO A 486 -20.25 33.67 2.53
N TRP A 487 -21.17 34.48 2.00
CA TRP A 487 -21.37 35.20 0.74
C TRP A 487 -20.97 34.55 -0.60
N SER A 488 -20.38 33.37 -0.58
CA SER A 488 -20.05 32.58 -1.77
C SER A 488 -21.24 31.76 -2.28
N LEU A 489 -22.40 31.83 -1.61
CA LEU A 489 -23.62 31.13 -2.08
C LEU A 489 -24.88 32.00 -2.18
N PHE A 490 -24.84 33.19 -1.59
CA PHE A 490 -25.62 34.34 -2.07
C PHE A 490 -25.27 34.68 -3.54
N GLU A 491 -24.05 34.29 -3.97
CA GLU A 491 -23.46 34.42 -5.32
C GLU A 491 -24.36 33.98 -6.46
N HIS A 492 -25.16 32.93 -6.29
CA HIS A 492 -25.92 32.35 -7.41
C HIS A 492 -27.38 32.80 -7.45
N PHE A 493 -27.93 33.27 -6.34
CA PHE A 493 -29.34 33.64 -6.28
C PHE A 493 -29.59 35.16 -6.14
N HIS A 494 -28.71 35.94 -5.48
CA HIS A 494 -29.03 37.35 -5.15
C HIS A 494 -27.85 38.37 -5.13
N GLY A 495 -26.59 37.96 -5.37
CA GLY A 495 -25.41 38.84 -5.31
C GLY A 495 -25.08 39.62 -6.58
N SER A 496 -24.76 40.91 -6.45
CA SER A 496 -24.19 41.72 -7.55
C SER A 496 -22.73 41.34 -7.83
N VAL A 497 -22.29 41.45 -9.08
CA VAL A 497 -20.94 41.05 -9.54
C VAL A 497 -19.80 41.63 -8.67
N GLU A 498 -19.94 42.87 -8.20
CA GLU A 498 -18.91 43.53 -7.37
C GLU A 498 -18.79 42.90 -5.96
N GLN A 499 -19.87 42.35 -5.42
CA GLN A 499 -19.86 41.66 -4.13
C GLN A 499 -19.24 40.25 -4.27
N ILE A 500 -19.39 39.62 -5.44
CA ILE A 500 -18.77 38.33 -5.81
C ILE A 500 -17.25 38.49 -5.90
N GLU A 501 -16.77 39.52 -6.60
CA GLU A 501 -15.34 39.82 -6.73
C GLU A 501 -14.69 40.11 -5.36
N ALA A 502 -15.38 40.83 -4.48
CA ALA A 502 -14.89 41.13 -3.12
C ALA A 502 -14.79 39.87 -2.23
N CYS A 503 -15.63 38.86 -2.47
CA CYS A 503 -15.62 37.58 -1.77
C CYS A 503 -14.48 36.68 -2.24
N LEU A 504 -14.28 36.59 -3.57
CA LEU A 504 -13.16 35.88 -4.19
C LEU A 504 -11.81 36.40 -3.67
N ASP A 505 -11.68 37.72 -3.53
CA ASP A 505 -10.47 38.36 -2.97
C ASP A 505 -10.24 38.01 -1.49
N LYS A 506 -11.29 37.86 -0.67
CA LYS A 506 -11.17 37.44 0.73
C LYS A 506 -10.77 35.97 0.84
N ILE A 507 -11.30 35.09 -0.03
CA ILE A 507 -10.94 33.67 -0.10
C ILE A 507 -9.48 33.50 -0.54
N GLU A 508 -9.02 34.30 -1.51
CA GLU A 508 -7.63 34.30 -1.98
C GLU A 508 -6.66 34.73 -0.85
N LYS A 509 -7.05 35.74 -0.05
CA LYS A 509 -6.30 36.18 1.14
C LYS A 509 -6.25 35.14 2.25
N ALA A 510 -7.36 34.45 2.53
CA ALA A 510 -7.39 33.37 3.50
C ALA A 510 -6.49 32.21 3.05
N ARG A 511 -6.60 31.74 1.79
CA ARG A 511 -5.73 30.72 1.18
C ARG A 511 -4.24 31.06 1.30
N TYR A 512 -3.89 32.32 1.09
CA TYR A 512 -2.52 32.80 1.24
C TYR A 512 -2.00 32.66 2.68
N GLN A 513 -2.82 32.98 3.69
CA GLN A 513 -2.47 32.85 5.12
C GLN A 513 -2.27 31.38 5.56
N VAL A 514 -3.08 30.45 5.05
CA VAL A 514 -2.93 28.99 5.31
C VAL A 514 -1.61 28.46 4.78
N ASN A 515 -1.30 28.81 3.52
CA ASN A 515 -0.11 28.32 2.83
C ASN A 515 1.16 28.79 3.55
N ILE A 516 1.16 30.02 4.08
CA ILE A 516 2.25 30.52 4.92
C ILE A 516 2.38 29.74 6.24
N ARG A 517 1.27 29.41 6.91
CA ARG A 517 1.32 28.62 8.17
C ARG A 517 1.86 27.21 7.93
N ARG A 518 1.44 26.56 6.84
CA ARG A 518 1.94 25.24 6.40
C ARG A 518 3.42 25.27 6.01
N LEU A 519 3.87 26.33 5.34
CA LEU A 519 5.29 26.54 5.04
C LEU A 519 6.13 26.67 6.33
N LYS A 520 5.64 27.38 7.35
CA LYS A 520 6.32 27.52 8.64
C LYS A 520 6.36 26.24 9.49
N GLU A 521 5.30 25.44 9.47
CA GLU A 521 5.27 24.14 10.14
C GLU A 521 6.23 23.14 9.44
N ALA A 522 6.28 23.16 8.10
CA ALA A 522 7.22 22.38 7.31
C ALA A 522 8.70 22.81 7.53
N GLU A 523 8.96 24.11 7.66
CA GLU A 523 10.29 24.63 8.03
C GLU A 523 10.71 24.16 9.43
N LYS A 524 9.82 24.22 10.43
CA LYS A 524 10.11 23.72 11.79
C LYS A 524 10.40 22.21 11.82
N ALA A 525 9.63 21.42 11.07
CA ALA A 525 9.84 19.98 10.96
C ALA A 525 11.19 19.64 10.28
N ASN A 526 11.55 20.37 9.22
CA ASN A 526 12.86 20.23 8.57
C ASN A 526 14.02 20.65 9.48
N HIS A 527 13.82 21.69 10.31
CA HIS A 527 14.85 22.17 11.22
C HIS A 527 15.13 21.17 12.35
N LEU A 528 14.07 20.58 12.94
CA LEU A 528 14.20 19.49 13.92
C LEU A 528 14.85 18.25 13.31
N ALA A 529 14.49 17.88 12.07
CA ALA A 529 15.12 16.77 11.37
C ALA A 529 16.61 17.02 11.08
N MET A 530 16.98 18.24 10.68
CA MET A 530 18.38 18.62 10.50
C MET A 530 19.17 18.63 11.82
N GLN A 531 18.53 19.00 12.93
CA GLN A 531 19.18 19.03 14.24
C GLN A 531 19.49 17.62 14.76
N VAL A 532 18.57 16.66 14.57
CA VAL A 532 18.79 15.24 14.88
C VAL A 532 19.87 14.60 13.98
N ILE A 533 19.93 15.00 12.70
CA ILE A 533 20.99 14.56 11.78
C ILE A 533 22.36 15.16 12.19
N ALA A 534 22.39 16.42 12.62
CA ALA A 534 23.61 17.06 13.07
C ALA A 534 24.12 16.47 14.41
N GLU A 535 23.22 16.16 15.34
CA GLU A 535 23.59 15.56 16.63
C GLU A 535 24.06 14.10 16.47
N SER A 536 23.49 13.33 15.54
CA SER A 536 23.94 11.96 15.25
C SER A 536 25.26 11.88 14.48
N GLN A 537 25.65 12.94 13.77
CA GLN A 537 26.95 13.03 13.07
C GLN A 537 28.07 13.64 13.93
N ALA A 538 27.75 14.24 15.07
CA ALA A 538 28.72 14.93 15.94
C ALA A 538 29.27 14.08 17.11
N ALA A 539 28.92 12.80 17.25
CA ALA A 539 29.48 11.95 18.29
C ALA A 539 30.88 11.42 17.92
N PRO A 540 31.96 11.77 18.65
CA PRO A 540 33.30 11.23 18.40
C PRO A 540 33.53 9.93 19.19
N ALA A 541 34.15 8.92 18.54
CA ALA A 541 34.65 7.72 19.22
C ALA A 541 35.94 8.01 20.03
N PRO A 542 36.20 7.30 21.14
CA PRO A 542 37.20 7.70 22.13
C PRO A 542 38.58 7.10 21.82
N VAL A 543 39.67 7.88 21.92
CA VAL A 543 41.02 7.31 22.05
C VAL A 543 41.96 8.17 22.92
N SER A 544 42.45 7.53 23.99
CA SER A 544 43.75 7.63 24.69
C SER A 544 44.39 9.00 25.00
N GLU A 545 44.56 9.24 26.30
CA GLU A 545 45.46 10.22 26.91
C GLU A 545 46.93 10.07 26.44
N LEU A 546 47.63 11.20 26.23
CA LEU A 546 48.79 11.62 27.04
C LEU A 546 49.44 12.94 26.53
N VAL A 547 49.53 13.89 27.47
CA VAL A 547 50.56 14.95 27.70
C VAL A 547 50.56 16.26 26.87
N ALA A 548 49.93 17.28 27.49
CA ALA A 548 50.34 18.66 27.78
C ALA A 548 51.44 19.39 26.98
N THR A 549 51.13 20.61 26.53
CA THR A 549 51.63 21.90 27.11
C THR A 549 51.00 23.12 26.37
N ALA A 550 50.67 24.17 27.12
CA ALA A 550 50.15 25.48 26.67
C ALA A 550 51.26 26.56 26.84
N PRO A 551 51.03 27.90 26.72
CA PRO A 551 49.88 28.69 26.21
C PRO A 551 50.30 29.91 25.33
N THR A 552 49.37 30.88 25.16
CA THR A 552 49.49 32.32 24.81
C THR A 552 49.44 32.70 23.32
N GLU A 553 48.86 33.82 22.86
CA GLU A 553 47.83 34.80 23.27
C GLU A 553 47.66 35.75 22.05
N ASP A 554 46.48 36.36 21.90
CA ASP A 554 46.10 37.57 21.15
C ASP A 554 47.05 38.21 20.09
N SER A 555 46.50 38.51 18.91
CA SER A 555 46.03 39.88 18.56
C SER A 555 45.68 40.05 17.08
N MET A 556 44.73 40.94 16.86
CA MET A 556 44.17 41.43 15.60
C MET A 556 45.23 42.10 14.70
N GLU A 557 45.11 42.00 13.37
CA GLU A 557 44.69 43.11 12.50
C GLU A 557 44.88 42.85 10.98
N VAL A 558 43.76 43.06 10.28
CA VAL A 558 43.52 43.62 8.94
C VAL A 558 44.55 43.44 7.78
N ASP A 559 44.04 42.74 6.76
CA ASP A 559 43.82 43.23 5.38
C ASP A 559 44.94 43.22 4.30
N VAL A 560 44.46 42.75 3.14
CA VAL A 560 44.84 43.05 1.75
C VAL A 560 45.85 42.17 1.00
N ALA A 561 45.36 41.76 -0.18
CA ALA A 561 46.04 41.46 -1.45
C ALA A 561 46.42 40.01 -1.79
N ASN A 562 45.55 39.43 -2.63
CA ASN A 562 45.85 39.04 -4.01
C ASN A 562 47.25 38.46 -4.30
N GLY A 563 47.28 37.12 -4.30
CA GLY A 563 47.47 36.30 -5.50
C GLY A 563 48.45 36.75 -6.58
N SER A 564 49.35 35.85 -6.95
CA SER A 564 49.45 35.43 -8.35
C SER A 564 50.23 34.13 -8.54
N ARG A 565 49.67 33.30 -9.42
CA ARG A 565 50.32 32.51 -10.49
C ARG A 565 51.45 31.53 -10.13
N GLY A 566 51.22 30.29 -10.57
CA GLY A 566 52.16 29.70 -11.53
C GLY A 566 52.40 28.19 -11.47
N THR A 567 51.58 27.45 -12.24
CA THR A 567 52.00 26.48 -13.28
C THR A 567 52.91 25.27 -12.99
N LYS A 568 52.48 24.13 -13.58
CA LYS A 568 53.25 23.01 -14.18
C LYS A 568 53.90 22.02 -13.20
N ARG A 569 54.03 20.72 -13.46
CA ARG A 569 53.60 19.73 -14.47
C ARG A 569 54.18 18.38 -13.98
N ALA A 570 53.49 17.27 -14.27
CA ALA A 570 54.03 15.93 -14.61
C ALA A 570 54.91 15.20 -13.55
N ALA A 571 54.99 13.88 -13.47
CA ALA A 571 54.30 12.71 -14.02
C ALA A 571 54.99 11.47 -13.37
N GLU A 572 54.33 10.29 -13.47
CA GLU A 572 54.94 8.93 -13.54
C GLU A 572 55.66 8.39 -12.26
N ASP A 573 55.66 7.10 -11.91
CA ASP A 573 55.01 5.90 -12.46
C ASP A 573 55.00 4.77 -11.39
N THR A 574 54.02 3.89 -11.56
CA THR A 574 53.86 2.45 -11.21
C THR A 574 54.90 1.68 -10.36
N THR A 575 54.43 0.79 -9.47
CA THR A 575 54.30 -0.69 -9.74
C THR A 575 53.56 -1.44 -8.64
N ASP A 576 52.79 -2.45 -9.08
CA ASP A 576 51.87 -3.38 -8.41
C ASP A 576 52.52 -4.44 -7.49
N GLU A 577 51.74 -5.02 -6.55
CA GLU A 577 51.25 -6.42 -6.62
C GLU A 577 50.39 -6.87 -5.41
N ASN A 578 49.20 -7.42 -5.75
CA ASN A 578 48.48 -8.59 -5.20
C ASN A 578 47.97 -8.62 -3.73
N SER A 579 46.78 -9.13 -3.35
CA SER A 579 45.54 -9.60 -3.99
C SER A 579 44.65 -10.23 -2.88
N HIS A 580 43.34 -9.89 -2.83
CA HIS A 580 42.17 -10.78 -2.62
C HIS A 580 41.02 -10.29 -1.69
N LYS A 581 39.86 -10.04 -2.33
CA LYS A 581 38.46 -10.44 -2.02
C LYS A 581 37.81 -9.88 -0.72
N LYS A 582 36.64 -9.22 -0.74
CA LYS A 582 35.33 -9.61 -1.34
C LYS A 582 34.39 -8.40 -1.48
N THR A 583 33.65 -8.40 -2.58
CA THR A 583 32.74 -7.37 -3.11
C THR A 583 31.30 -7.50 -2.56
N LYS A 584 30.58 -6.38 -2.33
CA LYS A 584 29.13 -6.33 -2.06
C LYS A 584 28.45 -5.49 -3.15
N LEU A 585 27.37 -6.03 -3.74
CA LEU A 585 26.68 -5.52 -4.94
C LEU A 585 25.90 -4.21 -4.71
N GLU A 586 25.96 -3.31 -5.69
CA GLU A 586 25.06 -2.17 -5.89
C GLU A 586 23.78 -2.57 -6.66
N PRO A 587 22.65 -1.86 -6.48
CA PRO A 587 21.44 -2.04 -7.29
C PRO A 587 21.64 -1.54 -8.73
N PRO A 588 20.93 -2.08 -9.73
CA PRO A 588 21.12 -1.72 -11.14
C PRO A 588 20.65 -0.28 -11.42
N PRO A 589 21.37 0.49 -12.27
CA PRO A 589 20.95 1.82 -12.68
C PRO A 589 19.78 1.77 -13.67
N ALA A 590 18.92 2.79 -13.62
CA ALA A 590 17.82 2.95 -14.58
C ALA A 590 18.32 3.03 -16.04
N PRO A 591 17.55 2.54 -17.03
CA PRO A 591 18.01 2.50 -18.43
C PRO A 591 18.21 3.91 -19.01
N LEU A 592 19.37 4.13 -19.63
CA LEU A 592 19.75 5.36 -20.31
C LEU A 592 18.82 5.66 -21.51
N LYS A 593 18.47 6.95 -21.67
CA LYS A 593 17.60 7.47 -22.74
C LYS A 593 18.30 7.35 -24.11
N ARG A 594 17.63 6.78 -25.13
CA ARG A 594 18.12 6.54 -26.52
C ARG A 594 18.82 7.78 -27.12
N ASP A 595 20.09 7.67 -27.51
CA ASP A 595 20.90 8.75 -28.12
C ASP A 595 20.95 8.63 -29.66
N ARG A 596 19.83 8.93 -30.31
CA ARG A 596 19.61 8.69 -31.76
C ARG A 596 20.56 9.49 -32.65
N GLU A 597 21.00 10.67 -32.23
CA GLU A 597 21.78 11.60 -33.06
C GLU A 597 23.30 11.33 -33.04
N ASN A 598 23.82 10.74 -31.97
CA ASN A 598 25.23 10.34 -31.87
C ASN A 598 25.49 8.89 -32.33
N SER A 599 24.43 8.13 -32.60
CA SER A 599 24.51 6.75 -33.08
C SER A 599 24.00 6.57 -34.52
N THR A 600 23.68 7.65 -35.24
CA THR A 600 23.16 7.58 -36.63
C THR A 600 24.09 8.25 -37.64
N VAL A 601 24.26 7.61 -38.80
CA VAL A 601 25.06 8.11 -39.94
C VAL A 601 24.15 8.34 -41.15
N PHE A 602 24.39 9.43 -41.88
CA PHE A 602 23.66 9.79 -43.10
C PHE A 602 24.49 9.43 -44.32
N VAL A 603 23.87 8.76 -45.28
CA VAL A 603 24.53 8.32 -46.52
C VAL A 603 23.84 9.01 -47.69
N ALA A 604 24.60 9.86 -48.37
CA ALA A 604 24.19 10.62 -49.54
C ALA A 604 24.81 10.05 -50.82
N ASP A 605 24.28 10.49 -51.97
CA ASP A 605 24.72 10.09 -53.33
C ASP A 605 24.62 8.58 -53.60
N ILE A 606 23.55 7.97 -53.07
CA ILE A 606 23.26 6.54 -53.26
C ILE A 606 22.59 6.32 -54.62
N PRO A 607 22.99 5.30 -55.40
CA PRO A 607 22.27 4.90 -56.60
C PRO A 607 20.80 4.55 -56.29
N ASN A 608 19.88 4.94 -57.19
CA ASN A 608 18.42 4.77 -57.01
C ASN A 608 17.93 3.31 -56.82
N ASN A 609 18.81 2.32 -57.01
CA ASN A 609 18.50 0.90 -56.98
C ASN A 609 19.15 0.13 -55.81
N VAL A 610 19.70 0.83 -54.81
CA VAL A 610 20.32 0.20 -53.64
C VAL A 610 19.28 -0.38 -52.68
N THR A 611 19.57 -1.57 -52.16
CA THR A 611 18.75 -2.30 -51.18
C THR A 611 19.25 -2.13 -49.74
N GLU A 612 18.37 -2.33 -48.76
CA GLU A 612 18.72 -2.22 -47.33
C GLU A 612 19.80 -3.24 -46.91
N GLU A 613 19.83 -4.42 -47.55
CA GLU A 613 20.83 -5.46 -47.31
C GLU A 613 22.23 -5.05 -47.78
N GLU A 614 22.34 -4.38 -48.94
CA GLU A 614 23.62 -3.87 -49.46
C GLU A 614 24.21 -2.79 -48.55
N LEU A 615 23.38 -1.88 -48.05
CA LEU A 615 23.81 -0.87 -47.07
C LEU A 615 24.21 -1.52 -45.74
N THR A 616 23.43 -2.48 -45.24
CA THR A 616 23.75 -3.19 -44.00
C THR A 616 25.09 -3.94 -44.10
N ASN A 617 25.38 -4.55 -45.25
CA ASN A 617 26.65 -5.24 -45.49
C ASN A 617 27.85 -4.29 -45.55
N VAL A 618 27.70 -3.06 -46.06
CA VAL A 618 28.77 -2.05 -46.07
C VAL A 618 29.13 -1.57 -44.66
N PHE A 619 28.15 -1.54 -43.75
CA PHE A 619 28.29 -1.03 -42.38
C PHE A 619 28.42 -2.12 -41.29
N LYS A 620 28.28 -3.40 -41.66
CA LYS A 620 28.37 -4.56 -40.74
C LYS A 620 29.69 -4.62 -39.97
N ASP A 621 30.79 -4.26 -40.61
CA ASP A 621 32.14 -4.28 -40.01
C ASP A 621 32.39 -3.09 -39.08
N CYS A 622 31.49 -2.10 -39.06
CA CYS A 622 31.62 -0.88 -38.26
C CYS A 622 30.91 -1.01 -36.90
N GLY A 623 29.93 -1.90 -36.78
CA GLY A 623 29.18 -2.16 -35.54
C GLY A 623 27.80 -2.75 -35.77
N ARG A 624 27.07 -3.03 -34.68
CA ARG A 624 25.72 -3.61 -34.75
C ARG A 624 24.70 -2.57 -35.20
N VAL A 625 24.21 -2.71 -36.43
CA VAL A 625 23.16 -1.85 -37.01
C VAL A 625 21.81 -2.17 -36.35
N ARG A 626 21.09 -1.12 -35.96
CA ARG A 626 19.76 -1.17 -35.35
C ARG A 626 18.64 -0.98 -36.38
N GLU A 627 18.78 0.01 -37.24
CA GLU A 627 17.75 0.40 -38.22
C GLU A 627 18.41 1.07 -39.44
N VAL A 628 18.00 0.69 -40.65
CA VAL A 628 18.36 1.36 -41.91
C VAL A 628 17.09 1.88 -42.53
N LYS A 629 17.05 3.16 -42.88
CA LYS A 629 15.89 3.79 -43.52
C LYS A 629 16.30 4.49 -44.81
N ILE A 630 15.78 4.02 -45.93
CA ILE A 630 16.00 4.60 -47.26
C ILE A 630 14.84 5.52 -47.60
N THR A 631 15.12 6.77 -47.97
CA THR A 631 14.12 7.74 -48.40
C THR A 631 14.40 8.16 -49.83
N LYS A 632 13.42 7.98 -50.72
CA LYS A 632 13.48 8.44 -52.10
C LYS A 632 12.91 9.86 -52.19
N LEU A 633 13.76 10.84 -52.50
CA LEU A 633 13.33 12.22 -52.77
C LEU A 633 13.31 12.49 -54.28
N SER A 634 12.60 13.54 -54.70
CA SER A 634 12.40 13.91 -56.10
C SER A 634 13.69 14.23 -56.88
N SER A 635 14.83 14.44 -56.20
CA SER A 635 16.14 14.76 -56.80
C SER A 635 17.29 13.81 -56.42
N ALA A 636 17.14 12.93 -55.41
CA ALA A 636 18.19 11.99 -54.99
C ALA A 636 17.64 10.87 -54.08
N THR A 637 18.34 9.73 -54.02
CA THR A 637 18.10 8.64 -53.05
C THR A 637 19.12 8.73 -51.92
N VAL A 638 18.64 8.72 -50.68
CA VAL A 638 19.47 8.93 -49.48
C VAL A 638 19.02 7.99 -48.36
N ALA A 639 19.93 7.63 -47.45
CA ALA A 639 19.66 6.69 -46.38
C ALA A 639 20.21 7.14 -45.02
N THR A 640 19.55 6.71 -43.95
CA THR A 640 20.02 6.86 -42.57
C THR A 640 20.27 5.49 -41.95
N VAL A 641 21.42 5.32 -41.29
CA VAL A 641 21.83 4.07 -40.63
C VAL A 641 22.03 4.34 -39.13
N GLU A 642 21.17 3.77 -38.28
CA GLU A 642 21.23 3.86 -36.82
C GLU A 642 21.99 2.63 -36.26
N PHE A 643 22.99 2.84 -35.41
CA PHE A 643 23.76 1.82 -34.72
C PHE A 643 23.33 1.67 -33.25
N MET A 644 23.59 0.51 -32.65
CA MET A 644 23.32 0.25 -31.24
C MET A 644 24.27 1.03 -30.32
N ASP A 645 25.54 1.15 -30.71
CA ASP A 645 26.62 1.72 -29.90
C ASP A 645 27.25 2.94 -30.56
N ARG A 646 27.53 4.00 -29.78
CA ARG A 646 28.15 5.26 -30.25
C ARG A 646 29.56 5.05 -30.81
N GLU A 647 30.30 4.06 -30.30
CA GLU A 647 31.68 3.75 -30.71
C GLU A 647 31.76 3.24 -32.16
N SER A 648 30.63 2.83 -32.76
CA SER A 648 30.55 2.33 -34.14
C SER A 648 30.54 3.45 -35.20
N VAL A 649 30.22 4.69 -34.80
CA VAL A 649 30.05 5.82 -35.73
C VAL A 649 31.36 6.30 -36.36
N PRO A 650 32.49 6.46 -35.64
CA PRO A 650 33.78 6.78 -36.25
C PRO A 650 34.22 5.76 -37.31
N ALA A 651 33.97 4.46 -37.07
CA ALA A 651 34.27 3.40 -38.03
C ALA A 651 33.42 3.53 -39.30
N ALA A 652 32.14 3.88 -39.17
CA ALA A 652 31.27 4.15 -40.31
C ALA A 652 31.71 5.37 -41.14
N LEU A 653 32.27 6.42 -40.52
CA LEU A 653 32.79 7.59 -41.24
C LEU A 653 34.04 7.31 -42.08
N THR A 654 34.83 6.28 -41.74
CA THR A 654 35.95 5.85 -42.58
C THR A 654 35.52 5.27 -43.93
N LYS A 655 34.20 5.05 -44.13
CA LYS A 655 33.61 4.59 -45.38
C LYS A 655 33.19 5.73 -46.32
N ASP A 656 33.48 6.99 -45.99
CA ASP A 656 33.30 8.13 -46.89
C ASP A 656 34.07 7.94 -48.20
N LYS A 657 33.44 8.24 -49.34
CA LYS A 657 33.95 8.04 -50.72
C LYS A 657 34.17 6.59 -51.15
N LYS A 658 33.62 5.62 -50.40
CA LYS A 658 33.65 4.22 -50.83
C LYS A 658 32.71 4.03 -52.03
N LYS A 659 33.17 3.32 -53.05
CA LYS A 659 32.34 3.08 -54.24
C LYS A 659 31.31 1.98 -53.97
N ILE A 660 30.04 2.31 -54.17
CA ILE A 660 28.94 1.35 -54.29
C ILE A 660 28.46 1.45 -55.73
N SER A 661 28.64 0.38 -56.51
CA SER A 661 28.17 0.30 -57.90
C SER A 661 28.63 1.49 -58.77
N GLU A 662 29.95 1.78 -58.75
CA GLU A 662 30.64 2.87 -59.47
C GLU A 662 30.33 4.32 -59.04
N GLN A 663 29.38 4.55 -58.13
CA GLN A 663 29.09 5.85 -57.55
C GLN A 663 29.76 5.98 -56.18
N GLU A 664 30.43 7.11 -55.94
CA GLU A 664 31.07 7.40 -54.66
C GLU A 664 30.00 7.83 -53.66
N ILE A 665 29.85 7.08 -52.57
CA ILE A 665 28.92 7.45 -51.51
C ILE A 665 29.55 8.52 -50.63
N ALA A 666 28.74 9.48 -50.21
CA ALA A 666 29.15 10.48 -49.24
C ALA A 666 28.58 10.08 -47.87
N VAL A 667 29.46 9.78 -46.92
CA VAL A 667 29.05 9.36 -45.57
C VAL A 667 29.27 10.53 -44.64
N HIS A 668 28.18 11.07 -44.11
CA HIS A 668 28.18 12.22 -43.24
C HIS A 668 27.62 11.88 -41.87
N LEU A 669 28.12 12.58 -40.85
CA LEU A 669 27.49 12.58 -39.54
C LEU A 669 26.08 13.15 -39.68
N ALA A 670 25.06 12.39 -39.26
CA ALA A 670 23.66 12.79 -39.45
C ALA A 670 23.31 14.13 -38.78
N TRP A 671 24.02 14.47 -37.69
CA TRP A 671 23.83 15.72 -36.98
C TRP A 671 24.41 16.95 -37.72
N GLN A 672 25.44 16.80 -38.56
CA GLN A 672 26.01 17.90 -39.35
C GLN A 672 25.07 18.35 -40.49
N SER A 673 24.20 17.46 -40.96
CA SER A 673 23.19 17.75 -41.98
C SER A 673 21.81 18.08 -41.40
N THR A 674 21.66 18.08 -40.07
CA THR A 674 20.39 18.39 -39.39
C THR A 674 20.48 19.77 -38.75
N LEU A 675 19.47 20.60 -38.97
CA LEU A 675 19.30 21.89 -38.32
C LEU A 675 18.26 21.80 -37.22
N TYR A 676 18.52 22.51 -36.14
CA TYR A 676 17.56 22.89 -35.13
C TYR A 676 17.04 24.29 -35.46
N VAL A 677 15.74 24.38 -35.73
CA VAL A 677 15.06 25.64 -36.05
C VAL A 677 14.07 25.97 -34.94
N THR A 678 14.16 27.17 -34.38
CA THR A 678 13.25 27.63 -33.31
C THR A 678 12.91 29.11 -33.47
N ASN A 679 11.90 29.57 -32.72
CA ASN A 679 11.40 30.94 -32.72
C ASN A 679 10.82 31.44 -34.06
N PHE A 680 10.27 30.54 -34.87
CA PHE A 680 9.43 30.90 -36.03
C PHE A 680 8.02 31.37 -35.58
N PRO A 681 7.27 32.08 -36.45
CA PRO A 681 5.92 32.57 -36.16
C PRO A 681 4.96 31.49 -35.65
N GLU A 682 3.98 31.88 -34.84
CA GLU A 682 3.08 30.92 -34.14
C GLU A 682 2.09 30.22 -35.07
N ASN A 683 1.78 30.86 -36.20
CA ASN A 683 1.00 30.35 -37.30
C ASN A 683 1.84 29.58 -38.35
N ALA A 684 3.16 29.43 -38.14
CA ALA A 684 4.02 28.76 -39.11
C ALA A 684 3.77 27.24 -39.11
N ASP A 685 3.30 26.74 -40.25
CA ASP A 685 3.07 25.31 -40.48
C ASP A 685 4.23 24.66 -41.24
N ASP A 686 4.15 23.35 -41.45
CA ASP A 686 5.17 22.58 -42.17
C ASP A 686 5.46 23.15 -43.58
N SER A 687 4.44 23.67 -44.27
CA SER A 687 4.59 24.25 -45.61
C SER A 687 5.40 25.54 -45.60
N TYR A 688 5.21 26.38 -44.57
CA TYR A 688 5.98 27.61 -44.37
C TYR A 688 7.47 27.32 -44.17
N ILE A 689 7.80 26.37 -43.29
CA ILE A 689 9.21 25.99 -43.01
C ILE A 689 9.85 25.37 -44.26
N ARG A 690 9.15 24.49 -44.99
CA ARG A 690 9.71 23.91 -46.22
C ARG A 690 9.97 24.95 -47.30
N ASN A 691 9.10 25.95 -47.46
CA ASN A 691 9.31 27.05 -48.42
C ASN A 691 10.46 27.99 -48.03
N LEU A 692 10.64 28.22 -46.73
CA LEU A 692 11.71 29.09 -46.22
C LEU A 692 13.09 28.43 -46.40
N PHE A 693 13.22 27.15 -46.03
CA PHE A 693 14.48 26.42 -46.05
C PHE A 693 14.79 25.75 -47.41
N GLY A 694 13.78 25.51 -48.24
CA GLY A 694 13.93 24.88 -49.55
C GLY A 694 14.75 25.70 -50.55
N LYS A 695 14.95 27.00 -50.31
CA LYS A 695 15.80 27.88 -51.13
C LYS A 695 17.30 27.58 -51.03
N TYR A 696 17.72 26.93 -49.94
CA TYR A 696 19.14 26.68 -49.61
C TYR A 696 19.59 25.24 -49.89
N GLY A 697 18.65 24.35 -50.22
CA GLY A 697 18.93 22.97 -50.60
C GLY A 697 17.73 22.05 -50.47
N THR A 698 17.90 20.78 -50.86
CA THR A 698 16.86 19.76 -50.75
C THR A 698 16.68 19.30 -49.31
N ILE A 699 15.47 19.47 -48.77
CA ILE A 699 15.10 19.04 -47.41
C ILE A 699 14.75 17.55 -47.43
N PHE A 700 15.44 16.76 -46.61
CA PHE A 700 15.21 15.34 -46.39
C PHE A 700 13.98 15.09 -45.48
N ASP A 701 13.93 15.76 -44.33
CA ASP A 701 12.88 15.54 -43.33
C ASP A 701 12.68 16.80 -42.47
N VAL A 702 11.45 17.02 -42.02
CA VAL A 702 11.10 18.05 -41.03
C VAL A 702 10.39 17.36 -39.88
N ARG A 703 10.98 17.39 -38.70
CA ARG A 703 10.45 16.73 -37.50
C ARG A 703 9.88 17.72 -36.52
N TRP A 704 8.59 17.56 -36.24
CA TRP A 704 7.86 18.37 -35.28
C TRP A 704 7.74 17.66 -33.91
N PRO A 705 7.91 18.38 -32.79
CA PRO A 705 7.76 17.80 -31.46
C PRO A 705 6.28 17.60 -31.10
N SER A 706 5.99 16.52 -30.35
CA SER A 706 4.66 16.31 -29.76
C SER A 706 4.33 17.42 -28.74
N LYS A 707 3.11 17.95 -28.82
CA LYS A 707 2.54 18.94 -27.90
C LYS A 707 1.79 18.29 -26.72
N LYS A 708 1.63 16.95 -26.68
CA LYS A 708 0.93 16.17 -25.63
C LYS A 708 1.19 16.60 -24.18
N PHE A 709 2.44 16.99 -23.87
CA PHE A 709 2.85 17.37 -22.52
C PHE A 709 3.06 18.88 -22.33
N LYS A 710 3.25 19.65 -23.41
CA LYS A 710 3.50 21.10 -23.38
C LYS A 710 3.07 21.72 -24.72
N ASN A 711 2.00 22.51 -24.72
CA ASN A 711 1.51 23.20 -25.92
C ASN A 711 2.47 24.30 -26.44
N THR A 712 3.40 24.78 -25.59
CA THR A 712 4.32 25.89 -25.93
C THR A 712 5.58 25.47 -26.71
N ARG A 713 5.69 24.21 -27.14
CA ARG A 713 6.89 23.72 -27.86
C ARG A 713 6.88 24.26 -29.30
N ARG A 714 7.81 25.16 -29.62
CA ARG A 714 7.97 25.80 -30.94
C ARG A 714 9.40 25.64 -31.48
N PHE A 715 9.73 24.43 -31.88
CA PHE A 715 10.95 24.13 -32.61
C PHE A 715 10.68 22.99 -33.58
N CYS A 716 11.47 22.88 -34.63
CA CYS A 716 11.46 21.74 -35.54
C CYS A 716 12.89 21.40 -35.92
N TYR A 717 13.12 20.14 -36.31
CA TYR A 717 14.40 19.74 -36.88
C TYR A 717 14.26 19.66 -38.38
N VAL A 718 15.07 20.43 -39.11
CA VAL A 718 15.10 20.44 -40.58
C VAL A 718 16.37 19.73 -41.03
N GLN A 719 16.23 18.55 -41.63
CA GLN A 719 17.36 17.78 -42.12
C GLN A 719 17.54 18.03 -43.62
N PHE A 720 18.75 18.42 -44.03
CA PHE A 720 19.14 18.58 -45.43
C PHE A 720 19.86 17.33 -45.94
N THR A 721 19.90 17.17 -47.27
CA THR A 721 20.67 16.11 -47.93
C THR A 721 22.19 16.36 -47.91
N SER A 722 22.63 17.61 -47.83
CA SER A 722 24.04 17.98 -47.81
C SER A 722 24.38 18.84 -46.58
N PRO A 723 25.53 18.62 -45.91
CA PRO A 723 25.99 19.49 -44.82
C PRO A 723 26.29 20.92 -45.31
N THR A 724 26.65 21.09 -46.59
CA THR A 724 26.88 22.41 -47.19
C THR A 724 25.58 23.22 -47.29
N SER A 725 24.45 22.57 -47.57
CA SER A 725 23.12 23.21 -47.58
C SER A 725 22.66 23.60 -46.17
N ALA A 726 22.98 22.78 -45.17
CA ALA A 726 22.75 23.11 -43.77
C ALA A 726 23.60 24.33 -43.34
N GLN A 727 24.83 24.46 -43.83
CA GLN A 727 25.67 25.64 -43.57
C GLN A 727 25.17 26.89 -44.31
N ALA A 728 24.73 26.77 -45.57
CA ALA A 728 24.20 27.91 -46.34
C ALA A 728 22.92 28.50 -45.73
N SER A 729 22.04 27.64 -45.19
CA SER A 729 20.81 28.06 -44.52
C SER A 729 21.03 28.70 -43.14
N LEU A 730 22.27 28.71 -42.62
CA LEU A 730 22.61 29.51 -41.43
C LEU A 730 22.55 31.01 -41.70
N GLU A 731 22.51 31.47 -42.96
CA GLU A 731 22.26 32.88 -43.28
C GLU A 731 20.89 33.37 -42.76
N LEU A 732 19.92 32.45 -42.62
CA LEU A 732 18.62 32.76 -42.02
C LEU A 732 18.70 32.98 -40.49
N HIS A 733 19.80 32.59 -39.84
CA HIS A 733 19.96 32.76 -38.40
C HIS A 733 20.00 34.25 -38.02
N GLY A 734 19.05 34.70 -37.20
CA GLY A 734 18.96 36.09 -36.75
C GLY A 734 18.16 37.02 -37.68
N GLN A 735 17.51 36.50 -38.72
CA GLN A 735 16.64 37.30 -39.58
C GLN A 735 15.28 37.55 -38.90
N GLU A 736 14.81 38.80 -38.94
CA GLU A 736 13.52 39.21 -38.36
C GLU A 736 12.38 38.93 -39.36
N LEU A 737 11.44 38.05 -38.99
CA LEU A 737 10.30 37.67 -39.83
C LEU A 737 9.00 38.39 -39.42
N GLU A 738 8.86 38.73 -38.14
CA GLU A 738 7.77 39.52 -37.53
C GLU A 738 8.36 40.53 -36.52
N PRO A 739 7.66 41.64 -36.19
CA PRO A 739 8.16 42.60 -35.20
C PRO A 739 8.49 41.91 -33.88
N ASP A 740 9.71 42.13 -33.37
CA ASP A 740 10.25 41.52 -32.13
C ASP A 740 10.49 39.99 -32.19
N ARG A 741 10.56 39.37 -33.38
CA ARG A 741 10.82 37.92 -33.51
C ARG A 741 11.86 37.54 -34.59
N VAL A 742 13.06 37.21 -34.11
CA VAL A 742 14.17 36.68 -34.91
C VAL A 742 14.17 35.15 -34.97
N ILE A 743 14.35 34.57 -36.16
CA ILE A 743 14.42 33.11 -36.33
C ILE A 743 15.81 32.57 -35.97
N ASN A 744 15.87 31.47 -35.21
CA ASN A 744 17.13 30.84 -34.82
C ASN A 744 17.33 29.53 -35.59
N VAL A 745 18.35 29.50 -36.44
CA VAL A 745 18.76 28.33 -37.24
C VAL A 745 20.14 27.88 -36.80
N LEU A 746 20.28 26.66 -36.27
CA LEU A 746 21.55 26.14 -35.74
C LEU A 746 21.80 24.71 -36.23
N ILE A 747 23.06 24.31 -36.42
CA ILE A 747 23.40 22.90 -36.68
C ILE A 747 23.11 22.07 -35.41
N SER A 748 22.35 20.98 -35.58
CA SER A 748 21.91 20.09 -34.50
C SER A 748 23.11 19.41 -33.86
N ASN A 749 23.33 19.57 -32.56
CA ASN A 749 24.36 18.85 -31.83
C ASN A 749 23.81 18.44 -30.45
N PRO A 750 23.64 17.14 -30.17
CA PRO A 750 23.13 16.65 -28.88
C PRO A 750 24.07 16.94 -27.70
N GLY A 751 25.37 17.05 -27.97
CA GLY A 751 26.42 17.37 -26.99
C GLY A 751 26.49 18.85 -26.63
N ARG A 752 25.93 19.74 -27.48
CA ARG A 752 25.63 21.14 -27.15
C ARG A 752 24.37 21.29 -26.28
N LYS A 753 23.86 20.21 -25.70
CA LYS A 753 22.91 20.31 -24.57
C LYS A 753 23.47 21.10 -23.38
N LYS A 754 24.77 21.42 -23.36
CA LYS A 754 25.28 22.53 -22.55
C LYS A 754 24.92 23.87 -23.19
N GLU A 755 24.04 24.57 -22.47
CA GLU A 755 23.48 25.89 -22.74
C GLU A 755 22.41 25.93 -23.85
N ARG A 756 21.46 24.99 -23.84
CA ARG A 756 20.08 25.49 -23.94
C ARG A 756 19.95 26.43 -22.77
N THR A 757 19.66 27.70 -23.03
CA THR A 757 19.40 28.69 -21.98
C THR A 757 18.54 28.05 -20.91
N ASP A 758 17.55 27.26 -21.29
CA ASP A 758 16.51 26.62 -20.49
C ASP A 758 16.74 25.18 -19.99
N GLN A 759 17.92 24.57 -20.22
CA GLN A 759 18.29 23.35 -19.46
C GLN A 759 19.01 23.70 -18.15
N ASP A 760 19.72 24.83 -18.13
CA ASP A 760 20.21 25.51 -16.92
C ASP A 760 19.39 26.78 -16.56
N ALA A 761 18.45 27.25 -17.39
CA ALA A 761 17.71 28.50 -17.09
C ALA A 761 16.85 28.28 -15.87
N ASN A 762 16.43 27.07 -15.56
CA ASN A 762 15.61 26.88 -14.38
C ASN A 762 16.40 27.21 -13.11
N ASP A 763 17.74 27.01 -13.09
CA ASP A 763 18.58 27.39 -11.95
C ASP A 763 18.97 28.88 -11.97
N ARG A 764 18.82 29.56 -13.12
CA ARG A 764 19.08 31.00 -13.31
C ARG A 764 17.80 31.87 -13.36
N GLU A 765 16.62 31.26 -13.50
CA GLU A 765 15.32 31.89 -13.70
C GLU A 765 14.46 31.70 -12.45
N LEU A 766 14.09 32.83 -11.87
CA LEU A 766 13.26 32.89 -10.69
C LEU A 766 11.81 33.14 -11.09
N HIS A 767 10.91 32.28 -10.63
CA HIS A 767 9.48 32.53 -10.64
C HIS A 767 9.13 33.45 -9.45
N VAL A 768 8.76 34.68 -9.78
CA VAL A 768 8.37 35.73 -8.84
C VAL A 768 6.85 35.84 -8.85
N ALA A 769 6.19 35.15 -7.91
CA ALA A 769 4.75 35.20 -7.71
C ALA A 769 4.35 36.24 -6.66
N GLY A 770 3.08 36.64 -6.63
CA GLY A 770 2.58 37.60 -5.64
C GLY A 770 2.91 39.06 -5.95
N LEU A 771 3.26 39.38 -7.20
CA LEU A 771 3.51 40.75 -7.64
C LEU A 771 2.19 41.53 -7.77
N SER A 772 2.22 42.82 -7.44
CA SER A 772 1.07 43.71 -7.63
C SER A 772 0.77 43.88 -9.13
N LYS A 773 -0.52 43.95 -9.50
CA LYS A 773 -0.97 44.16 -10.89
C LYS A 773 -0.50 45.49 -11.50
N GLN A 774 -0.03 46.44 -10.67
CA GLN A 774 0.56 47.72 -11.06
C GLN A 774 2.10 47.70 -11.16
N THR A 775 2.72 46.54 -10.94
CA THR A 775 4.17 46.36 -11.07
C THR A 775 4.53 46.39 -12.55
N THR A 776 5.57 47.12 -12.92
CA THR A 776 6.07 47.21 -14.30
C THR A 776 7.38 46.46 -14.44
N LYS A 777 7.78 46.13 -15.68
CA LYS A 777 9.05 45.45 -15.97
C LYS A 777 10.25 46.22 -15.39
N HIS A 778 10.20 47.55 -15.42
CA HIS A 778 11.23 48.44 -14.88
C HIS A 778 11.38 48.34 -13.34
N ASP A 779 10.28 48.12 -12.60
CA ASP A 779 10.33 48.00 -11.14
C ASP A 779 11.05 46.72 -10.71
N LEU A 780 10.77 45.61 -11.40
CA LEU A 780 11.43 44.34 -11.19
C LEU A 780 12.91 44.43 -11.57
N GLN A 781 13.23 45.10 -12.67
CA GLN A 781 14.61 45.26 -13.11
C GLN A 781 15.45 46.05 -12.10
N LYS A 782 14.90 47.13 -11.53
CA LYS A 782 15.57 47.95 -10.52
C LYS A 782 15.80 47.20 -9.20
N LEU A 783 14.90 46.30 -8.82
CA LEU A 783 15.03 45.48 -7.62
C LEU A 783 16.09 44.39 -7.82
N PHE A 784 16.00 43.64 -8.92
CA PHE A 784 16.81 42.45 -9.16
C PHE A 784 18.24 42.76 -9.65
N THR A 785 18.46 43.92 -10.28
CA THR A 785 19.82 44.35 -10.67
C THR A 785 20.77 44.54 -9.48
N LYS A 786 20.25 44.73 -8.26
CA LYS A 786 21.07 44.83 -7.04
C LYS A 786 21.78 43.52 -6.67
N PHE A 787 21.22 42.38 -7.08
CA PHE A 787 21.74 41.04 -6.76
C PHE A 787 22.62 40.47 -7.89
N GLY A 788 22.57 41.07 -9.07
CA GLY A 788 23.41 40.73 -10.22
C GLY A 788 22.82 41.26 -11.53
N PRO A 789 23.58 41.23 -12.64
CA PRO A 789 23.06 41.59 -13.95
C PRO A 789 21.89 40.66 -14.35
N VAL A 790 20.73 41.27 -14.58
CA VAL A 790 19.49 40.59 -15.00
C VAL A 790 19.46 40.55 -16.52
N LYS A 791 19.28 39.35 -17.07
CA LYS A 791 19.32 39.07 -18.50
C LYS A 791 17.98 39.34 -19.19
N ASP A 792 16.87 38.85 -18.62
CA ASP A 792 15.52 39.21 -19.09
C ASP A 792 14.48 39.12 -17.96
N ILE A 793 13.36 39.83 -18.12
CA ILE A 793 12.21 39.80 -17.22
C ILE A 793 10.94 39.63 -18.06
N ARG A 794 10.26 38.51 -17.84
CA ARG A 794 8.99 38.14 -18.48
C ARG A 794 7.83 38.30 -17.53
N MET A 795 6.90 39.18 -17.86
CA MET A 795 5.67 39.37 -17.10
C MET A 795 4.53 38.58 -17.74
N ALA A 796 3.84 37.74 -16.97
CA ALA A 796 2.70 36.99 -17.48
C ALA A 796 1.47 37.90 -17.57
N MET A 797 1.03 38.20 -18.80
CA MET A 797 -0.19 38.96 -19.09
C MET A 797 -1.37 38.01 -19.39
N ASP A 798 -2.60 38.49 -19.22
CA ASP A 798 -3.84 37.80 -19.60
C ASP A 798 -4.22 38.09 -21.06
N ASN A 799 -5.22 37.39 -21.60
CA ASN A 799 -5.69 37.56 -22.99
C ASN A 799 -6.18 39.00 -23.31
N ASP A 800 -6.58 39.78 -22.29
CA ASP A 800 -6.95 41.19 -22.39
C ASP A 800 -5.78 42.18 -22.14
N GLY A 801 -4.53 41.69 -22.07
CA GLY A 801 -3.33 42.51 -21.90
C GLY A 801 -3.02 43.01 -20.48
N LYS A 802 -3.77 42.57 -19.45
CA LYS A 802 -3.53 42.92 -18.03
C LYS A 802 -2.59 41.93 -17.34
N PHE A 803 -1.71 42.42 -16.45
CA PHE A 803 -0.72 41.59 -15.75
C PHE A 803 -1.34 40.64 -14.71
N ARG A 804 -1.03 39.34 -14.80
CA ARG A 804 -1.57 38.28 -13.94
C ARG A 804 -0.90 38.19 -12.56
N GLY A 805 0.06 39.06 -12.25
CA GLY A 805 0.64 39.17 -10.92
C GLY A 805 1.78 38.19 -10.62
N PHE A 806 2.39 37.62 -11.66
CA PHE A 806 3.63 36.84 -11.53
C PHE A 806 4.55 37.06 -12.73
N ALA A 807 5.84 37.08 -12.48
CA ALA A 807 6.87 37.32 -13.49
C ALA A 807 8.00 36.29 -13.35
N PHE A 808 8.70 36.05 -14.45
CA PHE A 808 9.90 35.25 -14.50
C PHE A 808 11.10 36.18 -14.70
N VAL A 809 12.12 36.06 -13.86
CA VAL A 809 13.32 36.90 -13.89
C VAL A 809 14.53 36.00 -14.12
N GLU A 810 15.18 36.16 -15.27
CA GLU A 810 16.37 35.38 -15.67
C GLU A 810 17.64 36.19 -15.39
N PHE A 811 18.57 35.64 -14.62
CA PHE A 811 19.90 36.21 -14.36
C PHE A 811 20.97 35.64 -15.30
N GLU A 812 22.06 36.37 -15.51
CA GLU A 812 23.17 35.87 -16.36
C GLU A 812 23.87 34.63 -15.76
N ASN A 813 24.05 34.61 -14.44
CA ASN A 813 24.75 33.55 -13.70
C ASN A 813 23.86 32.94 -12.60
N GLU A 814 24.04 31.64 -12.33
CA GLU A 814 23.28 30.87 -11.34
C GLU A 814 23.48 31.33 -9.89
N SER A 815 24.70 31.76 -9.53
CA SER A 815 25.02 32.28 -8.20
C SER A 815 24.18 33.51 -7.84
N HIS A 816 23.86 34.37 -8.82
CA HIS A 816 23.04 35.56 -8.61
C HIS A 816 21.56 35.22 -8.45
N ALA A 817 21.06 34.20 -9.16
CA ALA A 817 19.68 33.73 -8.99
C ALA A 817 19.48 33.11 -7.60
N ARG A 818 20.46 32.36 -7.08
CA ARG A 818 20.42 31.85 -5.70
C ARG A 818 20.50 32.99 -4.68
N ALA A 819 21.35 33.99 -4.88
CA ALA A 819 21.40 35.18 -4.01
C ALA A 819 20.09 35.99 -4.03
N ALA A 820 19.41 36.04 -5.18
CA ALA A 820 18.14 36.71 -5.33
C ALA A 820 16.96 35.96 -4.66
N LEU A 821 17.14 34.70 -4.23
CA LEU A 821 16.17 34.01 -3.36
C LEU A 821 16.11 34.62 -1.96
N ASP A 822 17.15 35.32 -1.50
CA ASP A 822 17.12 36.03 -0.21
C ASP A 822 16.17 37.23 -0.25
N ALA A 823 15.80 37.70 -1.45
CA ALA A 823 14.74 38.69 -1.63
C ALA A 823 13.32 38.09 -1.58
N ASN A 824 13.19 36.77 -1.36
CA ASN A 824 11.91 36.11 -1.15
C ASN A 824 11.22 36.69 0.11
N ASN A 825 9.91 36.92 0.04
CA ASN A 825 9.11 37.68 1.02
C ASN A 825 9.38 39.20 1.11
N GLN A 826 10.23 39.79 0.28
CA GLN A 826 10.36 41.25 0.25
C GLN A 826 9.08 41.90 -0.30
N GLU A 827 8.73 43.08 0.19
CA GLU A 827 7.50 43.76 -0.19
C GLU A 827 7.73 44.71 -1.37
N LEU A 828 7.07 44.45 -2.51
CA LEU A 828 7.12 45.30 -3.70
C LEU A 828 5.71 45.85 -3.98
N LYS A 829 5.56 47.19 -3.90
CA LYS A 829 4.29 47.90 -4.15
C LYS A 829 3.10 47.33 -3.36
N GLY A 830 3.30 47.08 -2.06
CA GLY A 830 2.26 46.66 -1.12
C GLY A 830 1.90 45.17 -1.18
N ARG A 831 2.65 44.36 -1.95
CA ARG A 831 2.45 42.91 -2.04
C ARG A 831 3.79 42.20 -1.88
N ARG A 832 3.82 41.16 -1.04
CA ARG A 832 5.03 40.37 -0.81
C ARG A 832 5.27 39.44 -1.99
N MET A 833 6.45 39.54 -2.56
CA MET A 833 6.86 38.71 -3.68
C MET A 833 7.41 37.38 -3.17
N ALA A 834 6.89 36.29 -3.72
CA ALA A 834 7.36 34.94 -3.50
C ALA A 834 8.30 34.58 -4.65
N ILE A 835 9.59 34.44 -4.35
CA ILE A 835 10.62 34.11 -5.33
C ILE A 835 10.99 32.64 -5.14
N THR A 836 10.77 31.85 -6.17
CA THR A 836 11.12 30.42 -6.20
C THR A 836 11.89 30.12 -7.46
N ILE A 837 12.84 29.19 -7.41
CA ILE A 837 13.45 28.61 -8.61
C ILE A 837 12.33 28.00 -9.48
N ALA A 838 12.31 28.29 -10.78
CA ALA A 838 11.18 27.92 -11.64
C ALA A 838 11.12 26.40 -11.90
N ASP A 839 9.96 25.78 -11.67
CA ASP A 839 9.78 24.33 -11.72
C ASP A 839 9.58 23.78 -13.15
N SER A 840 10.09 22.57 -13.42
CA SER A 840 10.02 22.01 -14.79
C SER A 840 8.57 21.57 -15.12
N ARG A 841 7.92 22.26 -16.07
CA ARG A 841 6.52 22.07 -16.51
C ARG A 841 6.16 20.64 -17.05
N GLY A 842 6.39 19.55 -16.32
CA GLY A 842 6.37 18.19 -16.89
C GLY A 842 5.61 17.09 -16.14
N LYS A 843 5.08 17.31 -14.93
CA LYS A 843 4.34 16.27 -14.19
C LYS A 843 3.11 16.84 -13.49
N SER A 844 1.96 16.85 -14.17
CA SER A 844 0.66 16.98 -13.51
C SER A 844 0.20 15.61 -13.02
N ARG A 845 0.05 15.44 -11.70
CA ARG A 845 -0.58 14.26 -11.07
C ARG A 845 -2.04 14.11 -11.55
N PRO A 846 -2.57 12.88 -11.74
CA PRO A 846 -4.01 12.68 -11.93
C PRO A 846 -4.72 12.91 -10.58
N ARG A 847 -5.82 13.67 -10.60
CA ARG A 847 -6.69 13.89 -9.44
C ARG A 847 -7.74 12.79 -9.34
N THR A 848 -8.01 12.38 -8.11
CA THR A 848 -9.06 11.45 -7.65
C THR A 848 -10.46 11.93 -8.03
N PHE A 849 -11.37 10.99 -8.33
CA PHE A 849 -12.79 11.27 -8.62
C PHE A 849 -13.69 10.43 -7.70
N ASP A 850 -14.44 11.12 -6.84
CA ASP A 850 -15.70 10.63 -6.28
C ASP A 850 -16.79 10.69 -7.37
N THR A 851 -17.62 9.64 -7.46
CA THR A 851 -19.05 9.77 -7.81
C THR A 851 -19.83 8.52 -7.41
N GLU A 852 -20.66 8.63 -6.38
CA GLU A 852 -21.94 7.92 -6.33
C GLU A 852 -23.02 8.75 -7.04
N ARG A 853 -23.85 8.07 -7.82
CA ARG A 853 -25.08 8.51 -8.53
C ARG A 853 -24.95 9.31 -9.84
N GLY A 854 -25.36 8.65 -10.94
CA GLY A 854 -25.93 9.24 -12.15
C GLY A 854 -24.96 9.51 -13.31
N LEU A 855 -25.11 8.75 -14.42
CA LEU A 855 -24.59 9.00 -15.78
C LEU A 855 -23.39 9.99 -15.86
N GLY A 856 -22.24 9.55 -15.33
CA GLY A 856 -21.10 10.42 -15.07
C GLY A 856 -20.24 10.74 -16.29
N ARG A 857 -19.65 11.95 -16.28
CA ARG A 857 -18.37 12.46 -16.85
C ARG A 857 -17.78 11.84 -18.13
N ASN A 858 -17.82 10.52 -18.30
CA ASN A 858 -17.48 9.80 -19.53
C ASN A 858 -18.39 10.21 -20.70
N ALA A 859 -19.67 10.52 -20.45
CA ALA A 859 -20.57 11.04 -21.48
C ALA A 859 -20.17 12.46 -21.96
N GLU A 860 -19.65 13.29 -21.06
CA GLU A 860 -19.18 14.66 -21.35
C GLU A 860 -17.81 14.67 -22.05
N LEU A 861 -16.93 13.71 -21.72
CA LEU A 861 -15.67 13.48 -22.42
C LEU A 861 -15.89 12.93 -23.84
N ALA A 862 -16.83 12.00 -24.00
CA ALA A 862 -17.21 11.46 -25.30
C ALA A 862 -17.88 12.52 -26.20
N SER A 863 -18.69 13.41 -25.62
CA SER A 863 -19.35 14.46 -26.40
C SER A 863 -18.41 15.53 -26.98
N ARG A 864 -17.17 15.65 -26.46
CA ARG A 864 -16.15 16.61 -26.92
C ARG A 864 -14.98 15.99 -27.70
N SER A 865 -15.04 14.69 -28.00
CA SER A 865 -13.94 13.95 -28.61
C SER A 865 -14.35 13.35 -29.95
N ILE A 866 -13.40 13.31 -30.90
CA ILE A 866 -13.58 12.67 -32.21
C ILE A 866 -12.51 11.62 -32.45
N ARG A 867 -12.88 10.56 -33.16
CA ARG A 867 -11.95 9.54 -33.62
C ARG A 867 -11.65 9.71 -35.09
N VAL A 868 -10.36 9.73 -35.42
CA VAL A 868 -9.81 9.92 -36.77
C VAL A 868 -9.23 8.59 -37.22
N LYS A 869 -9.80 8.02 -38.28
CA LYS A 869 -9.32 6.77 -38.89
C LYS A 869 -8.69 7.04 -40.25
N ASN A 870 -7.91 6.06 -40.73
CA ASN A 870 -7.22 6.07 -42.03
C ASN A 870 -6.00 7.00 -42.08
N LEU A 871 -5.20 7.01 -41.01
CA LEU A 871 -3.95 7.77 -40.98
C LEU A 871 -2.82 7.01 -41.69
N PRO A 872 -1.94 7.69 -42.44
CA PRO A 872 -0.73 7.06 -43.00
C PRO A 872 0.24 6.55 -41.91
N VAL A 873 0.96 5.46 -42.19
CA VAL A 873 1.88 4.75 -41.26
C VAL A 873 3.06 5.61 -40.76
N SER A 874 3.30 6.76 -41.37
CA SER A 874 4.36 7.72 -40.99
C SER A 874 3.82 9.07 -40.50
N THR A 875 2.62 9.09 -39.93
CA THR A 875 1.97 10.33 -39.48
C THR A 875 2.64 10.90 -38.24
N GLN A 876 3.14 12.14 -38.33
CA GLN A 876 3.65 12.86 -37.17
C GLN A 876 2.50 13.54 -36.41
N GLU A 877 2.42 13.31 -35.10
CA GLU A 877 1.40 13.87 -34.19
C GLU A 877 1.28 15.41 -34.32
N GLY A 878 2.42 16.11 -34.37
CA GLY A 878 2.47 17.57 -34.47
C GLY A 878 1.89 18.12 -35.79
N VAL A 879 2.09 17.42 -36.89
CA VAL A 879 1.59 17.82 -38.22
C VAL A 879 0.08 17.54 -38.32
N LEU A 880 -0.39 16.44 -37.73
CA LEU A 880 -1.81 16.12 -37.65
C LEU A 880 -2.57 17.14 -36.79
N GLN A 881 -1.98 17.57 -35.68
CA GLN A 881 -2.56 18.61 -34.82
C GLN A 881 -2.65 19.95 -35.57
N GLN A 882 -1.60 20.39 -36.26
CA GLN A 882 -1.62 21.62 -37.07
C GLN A 882 -2.72 21.60 -38.14
N MET A 883 -3.02 20.44 -38.72
CA MET A 883 -4.10 20.31 -39.70
C MET A 883 -5.47 20.54 -39.06
N PHE A 884 -5.76 19.92 -37.91
CA PHE A 884 -7.04 20.13 -37.21
C PHE A 884 -7.17 21.54 -36.61
N GLU A 885 -6.07 22.16 -36.19
CA GLU A 885 -6.01 23.56 -35.72
C GLU A 885 -6.41 24.57 -36.82
N LYS A 886 -6.38 24.21 -38.11
CA LYS A 886 -6.92 25.04 -39.21
C LYS A 886 -8.45 25.13 -39.20
N PHE A 887 -9.13 24.19 -38.56
CA PHE A 887 -10.58 24.09 -38.53
C PHE A 887 -11.18 24.38 -37.16
N VAL A 888 -10.56 23.88 -36.07
CA VAL A 888 -11.08 23.96 -34.70
C VAL A 888 -9.95 23.99 -33.66
N SER A 889 -10.21 24.54 -32.46
CA SER A 889 -9.22 24.52 -31.36
C SER A 889 -9.09 23.12 -30.78
N VAL A 890 -7.87 22.56 -30.84
CA VAL A 890 -7.55 21.22 -30.35
C VAL A 890 -6.96 21.31 -28.95
N LYS A 891 -7.62 20.69 -27.97
CA LYS A 891 -7.17 20.66 -26.58
C LYS A 891 -6.10 19.59 -26.37
N ARG A 892 -6.29 18.42 -26.97
CA ARG A 892 -5.37 17.29 -26.90
C ARG A 892 -5.53 16.41 -28.13
N LEU A 893 -4.42 15.91 -28.66
CA LEU A 893 -4.39 14.91 -29.72
C LEU A 893 -3.55 13.73 -29.25
N GLU A 894 -4.06 12.52 -29.45
CA GLU A 894 -3.35 11.28 -29.13
C GLU A 894 -3.37 10.35 -30.33
N LEU A 895 -2.16 10.01 -30.81
CA LEU A 895 -1.95 9.12 -31.95
C LEU A 895 -1.73 7.69 -31.45
N PHE A 896 -2.44 6.73 -32.02
CA PHE A 896 -2.28 5.31 -31.80
C PHE A 896 -1.58 4.70 -33.01
N GLU A 897 -0.24 4.63 -32.94
CA GLU A 897 0.61 4.14 -34.03
C GLU A 897 0.28 2.68 -34.43
N ASP A 898 -0.13 1.86 -33.46
CA ASP A 898 -0.46 0.44 -33.68
C ASP A 898 -1.70 0.24 -34.58
N VAL A 899 -2.63 1.20 -34.59
CA VAL A 899 -3.94 1.09 -35.27
C VAL A 899 -4.10 2.11 -36.39
N ASN A 900 -3.13 3.02 -36.58
CA ASN A 900 -3.23 4.16 -37.49
C ASN A 900 -4.50 5.00 -37.25
N GLU A 901 -4.86 5.18 -35.97
CA GLU A 901 -6.00 6.00 -35.53
C GLU A 901 -5.51 7.11 -34.59
N ALA A 902 -6.25 8.22 -34.53
CA ALA A 902 -6.02 9.27 -33.53
C ALA A 902 -7.32 9.65 -32.83
N VAL A 903 -7.22 10.03 -31.56
CA VAL A 903 -8.31 10.66 -30.82
C VAL A 903 -7.97 12.14 -30.65
N VAL A 904 -8.91 12.99 -31.03
CA VAL A 904 -8.78 14.45 -30.93
C VAL A 904 -9.84 14.95 -29.96
N GLU A 905 -9.38 15.48 -28.83
CA GLU A 905 -10.22 16.16 -27.84
C GLU A 905 -10.31 17.64 -28.19
N LEU A 906 -11.53 18.13 -28.37
CA LEU A 906 -11.83 19.51 -28.71
C LEU A 906 -12.25 20.30 -27.46
N GLU A 907 -12.25 21.63 -27.56
CA GLU A 907 -12.69 22.49 -26.45
C GLU A 907 -14.19 22.44 -26.19
N SER A 908 -15.01 22.22 -27.22
CA SER A 908 -16.48 22.21 -27.13
C SER A 908 -17.12 21.08 -27.96
N PRO A 909 -18.21 20.45 -27.47
CA PRO A 909 -19.04 19.54 -28.27
C PRO A 909 -19.59 20.17 -29.57
N ALA A 910 -19.76 21.49 -29.60
CA ALA A 910 -20.19 22.19 -30.81
C ALA A 910 -19.14 22.12 -31.94
N ASP A 911 -17.85 22.08 -31.59
CA ASP A 911 -16.76 21.98 -32.56
C ASP A 911 -16.63 20.56 -33.13
N VAL A 912 -17.02 19.54 -32.35
CA VAL A 912 -17.20 18.15 -32.82
C VAL A 912 -18.27 18.10 -33.92
N GLY A 913 -19.41 18.75 -33.69
CA GLY A 913 -20.49 18.84 -34.67
C GLY A 913 -20.08 19.54 -35.97
N LYS A 914 -19.30 20.62 -35.87
CA LYS A 914 -18.77 21.33 -37.06
C LYS A 914 -17.86 20.46 -37.92
N LEU A 915 -16.96 19.69 -37.31
CA LEU A 915 -16.05 18.80 -38.04
C LEU A 915 -16.76 17.62 -38.70
N LEU A 916 -17.80 17.05 -38.05
CA LEU A 916 -18.53 15.90 -38.59
C LEU A 916 -19.49 16.24 -39.73
N LEU A 917 -19.98 17.49 -39.77
CA LEU A 917 -20.95 17.97 -40.76
C LEU A 917 -20.30 18.70 -41.94
N GLN A 918 -18.97 18.67 -42.06
CA GLN A 918 -18.31 19.27 -43.22
C GLN A 918 -18.63 18.50 -44.51
N PRO A 919 -19.01 19.20 -45.58
CA PRO A 919 -19.36 18.58 -46.85
C PRO A 919 -18.13 18.06 -47.63
N GLU A 920 -16.93 18.56 -47.34
CA GLU A 920 -15.69 18.17 -48.02
C GLU A 920 -14.85 17.23 -47.14
N PRO A 921 -14.34 16.11 -47.70
CA PRO A 921 -13.51 15.17 -46.95
C PRO A 921 -12.14 15.79 -46.61
N ILE A 922 -11.78 15.79 -45.33
CA ILE A 922 -10.47 16.27 -44.88
C ILE A 922 -9.39 15.30 -45.38
N THR A 923 -8.44 15.81 -46.16
CA THR A 923 -7.32 15.02 -46.70
C THR A 923 -6.02 15.33 -45.96
N PHE A 924 -5.22 14.29 -45.67
CA PHE A 924 -3.93 14.40 -45.01
C PHE A 924 -2.90 13.51 -45.71
N ASN A 925 -1.82 14.10 -46.24
CA ASN A 925 -0.78 13.41 -47.00
C ASN A 925 -1.32 12.49 -48.12
N GLY A 926 -2.37 12.93 -48.83
CA GLY A 926 -3.00 12.18 -49.93
C GLY A 926 -4.02 11.12 -49.50
N ALA A 927 -4.23 10.90 -48.18
CA ALA A 927 -5.27 10.02 -47.65
C ALA A 927 -6.48 10.81 -47.16
N SER A 928 -7.68 10.41 -47.56
CA SER A 928 -8.93 10.97 -47.01
C SER A 928 -9.18 10.42 -45.61
N LEU A 929 -9.27 11.31 -44.64
CA LEU A 929 -9.49 10.98 -43.23
C LEU A 929 -10.97 10.68 -42.99
N ARG A 930 -11.25 9.65 -42.18
CA ARG A 930 -12.61 9.34 -41.74
C ARG A 930 -12.80 9.80 -40.30
N LEU A 931 -13.63 10.83 -40.11
CA LEU A 931 -14.00 11.37 -38.81
C LEU A 931 -15.25 10.67 -38.29
N ILE A 932 -15.22 10.20 -37.04
CA ILE A 932 -16.35 9.52 -36.39
C ILE A 932 -16.54 10.15 -35.01
N ALA A 933 -17.79 10.50 -34.69
CA ALA A 933 -18.16 10.95 -33.35
C ALA A 933 -17.81 9.87 -32.33
N GLU A 934 -17.26 10.23 -31.18
CA GLU A 934 -17.11 9.29 -30.08
C GLU A 934 -18.49 9.05 -29.44
N VAL A 935 -19.24 8.12 -30.02
CA VAL A 935 -20.45 7.56 -29.39
C VAL A 935 -19.98 6.80 -28.15
N PRO A 936 -20.67 6.87 -26.98
CA PRO A 936 -20.39 5.93 -25.89
C PRO A 936 -20.39 4.54 -26.51
N ALA A 937 -19.24 3.86 -26.44
CA ALA A 937 -18.99 2.69 -27.26
C ALA A 937 -20.19 1.73 -27.17
N PRO A 938 -20.71 1.19 -28.30
CA PRO A 938 -21.62 0.06 -28.19
C PRO A 938 -20.91 -0.98 -27.33
N ARG A 939 -21.61 -1.52 -26.31
CA ARG A 939 -21.08 -2.48 -25.33
C ARG A 939 -20.04 -3.36 -25.99
N LYS A 940 -18.77 -3.19 -25.60
CA LYS A 940 -17.73 -4.08 -26.10
C LYS A 940 -18.14 -5.51 -25.74
N PRO A 941 -17.91 -6.50 -26.61
CA PRO A 941 -18.14 -7.88 -26.23
C PRO A 941 -17.12 -8.28 -25.17
N ASP A 942 -17.43 -8.03 -23.89
CA ASP A 942 -16.50 -8.20 -22.78
C ASP A 942 -16.90 -9.43 -21.96
N GLY A 943 -16.01 -10.41 -21.89
CA GLY A 943 -16.18 -11.63 -21.11
C GLY A 943 -15.06 -12.64 -21.32
N ILE A 944 -14.84 -13.52 -20.33
CA ILE A 944 -13.73 -14.49 -20.30
C ILE A 944 -13.65 -15.32 -21.59
N GLY A 945 -14.80 -15.79 -22.11
CA GLY A 945 -14.85 -16.55 -23.35
C GLY A 945 -14.33 -15.77 -24.57
N TYR A 946 -14.61 -14.46 -24.64
CA TYR A 946 -14.10 -13.61 -25.70
C TYR A 946 -12.61 -13.30 -25.53
N MET A 947 -12.14 -13.06 -24.30
CA MET A 947 -10.71 -12.87 -24.00
C MET A 947 -9.89 -14.07 -24.47
N ILE A 948 -10.37 -15.29 -24.20
CA ILE A 948 -9.75 -16.53 -24.64
C ILE A 948 -9.83 -16.68 -26.17
N ALA A 949 -11.00 -16.47 -26.76
CA ALA A 949 -11.19 -16.61 -28.21
C ALA A 949 -10.29 -15.67 -29.01
N ARG A 950 -10.20 -14.39 -28.59
CA ARG A 950 -9.31 -13.39 -29.17
C ARG A 950 -7.84 -13.78 -28.98
N GLY A 951 -7.46 -14.23 -27.79
CA GLY A 951 -6.10 -14.68 -27.50
C GLY A 951 -5.66 -15.84 -28.38
N LEU A 952 -6.52 -16.83 -28.59
CA LEU A 952 -6.26 -17.97 -29.47
C LEU A 952 -6.19 -17.54 -30.94
N ALA A 953 -7.13 -16.72 -31.41
CA ALA A 953 -7.14 -16.23 -32.79
C ALA A 953 -5.92 -15.35 -33.12
N ALA A 954 -5.51 -14.50 -32.17
CA ALA A 954 -4.27 -13.72 -32.29
C ALA A 954 -3.01 -14.59 -32.42
N ASN A 955 -3.05 -15.84 -31.97
CA ASN A 955 -1.97 -16.82 -32.09
C ASN A 955 -2.21 -17.84 -33.23
N GLY A 956 -2.99 -17.46 -34.24
CA GLY A 956 -3.18 -18.26 -35.46
C GLY A 956 -4.25 -19.34 -35.38
N ALA A 957 -5.02 -19.44 -34.28
CA ALA A 957 -6.08 -20.43 -34.17
C ALA A 957 -7.34 -20.03 -34.95
N LYS A 958 -8.02 -21.01 -35.52
CA LYS A 958 -9.40 -20.87 -36.01
C LYS A 958 -10.35 -21.20 -34.87
N VAL A 959 -11.12 -20.22 -34.41
CA VAL A 959 -11.93 -20.30 -33.20
C VAL A 959 -13.41 -20.19 -33.53
N TYR A 960 -14.17 -21.24 -33.24
CA TYR A 960 -15.64 -21.21 -33.29
C TYR A 960 -16.18 -20.75 -31.93
N ILE A 961 -16.80 -19.57 -31.90
CA ILE A 961 -17.50 -19.08 -30.71
C ILE A 961 -18.96 -19.52 -30.73
N THR A 962 -19.43 -20.00 -29.59
CA THR A 962 -20.75 -20.62 -29.47
C THR A 962 -21.63 -19.94 -28.43
N GLY A 963 -22.93 -19.90 -28.71
CA GLY A 963 -23.94 -19.36 -27.80
C GLY A 963 -25.33 -19.39 -28.42
N ARG A 964 -26.36 -19.13 -27.61
CA ARG A 964 -27.77 -19.18 -28.03
C ARG A 964 -28.18 -18.02 -28.95
N ARG A 965 -27.51 -16.87 -28.82
CA ARG A 965 -27.84 -15.61 -29.49
C ARG A 965 -26.95 -15.41 -30.72
N ALA A 966 -27.44 -15.80 -31.88
CA ALA A 966 -26.67 -15.72 -33.14
C ALA A 966 -26.27 -14.29 -33.51
N ASP A 967 -27.11 -13.30 -33.21
CA ASP A 967 -26.84 -11.87 -33.42
C ASP A 967 -25.65 -11.38 -32.57
N VAL A 968 -25.54 -11.84 -31.33
CA VAL A 968 -24.40 -11.52 -30.45
C VAL A 968 -23.11 -12.13 -31.00
N LEU A 969 -23.14 -13.42 -31.38
CA LEU A 969 -21.97 -14.08 -31.96
C LEU A 969 -21.50 -13.38 -33.24
N GLN A 970 -22.42 -13.01 -34.12
CA GLN A 970 -22.08 -12.32 -35.36
C GLN A 970 -21.48 -10.94 -35.08
N ARG A 971 -22.04 -10.18 -34.13
CA ARG A 971 -21.43 -8.91 -33.71
C ARG A 971 -20.01 -9.08 -33.18
N VAL A 972 -19.74 -10.12 -32.41
CA VAL A 972 -18.38 -10.42 -31.91
C VAL A 972 -17.44 -10.65 -33.09
N VAL A 973 -17.85 -11.48 -34.07
CA VAL A 973 -17.07 -11.73 -35.29
C VAL A 973 -16.79 -10.42 -36.04
N ASP A 974 -17.83 -9.60 -36.26
CA ASP A 974 -17.73 -8.37 -37.05
C ASP A 974 -16.89 -7.28 -36.37
N THR A 975 -16.86 -7.27 -35.03
CA THR A 975 -16.13 -6.28 -34.22
C THR A 975 -14.73 -6.71 -33.84
N THR A 976 -14.38 -8.00 -33.99
CA THR A 976 -13.03 -8.49 -33.69
C THR A 976 -12.06 -8.06 -34.79
N PRO A 977 -10.93 -7.43 -34.47
CA PRO A 977 -9.88 -7.14 -35.45
C PRO A 977 -9.41 -8.40 -36.16
N LYS A 978 -9.18 -8.34 -37.47
CA LYS A 978 -8.61 -9.47 -38.21
C LYS A 978 -7.21 -9.78 -37.67
N THR A 979 -7.01 -11.04 -37.28
CA THR A 979 -5.75 -11.60 -36.80
C THR A 979 -5.20 -12.61 -37.80
N GLU A 980 -4.05 -13.22 -37.50
CA GLU A 980 -3.53 -14.37 -38.26
C GLU A 980 -4.50 -15.57 -38.21
N GLY A 981 -5.17 -15.77 -37.08
CA GLY A 981 -6.30 -16.69 -36.93
C GLY A 981 -7.65 -16.04 -37.25
N GLU A 982 -8.72 -16.82 -37.10
CA GLU A 982 -10.09 -16.44 -37.49
C GLU A 982 -11.08 -16.75 -36.37
N ILE A 983 -12.06 -15.87 -36.12
CA ILE A 983 -13.19 -16.14 -35.21
C ILE A 983 -14.45 -16.31 -36.05
N LEU A 984 -15.19 -17.40 -35.79
CA LEU A 984 -16.41 -17.77 -36.51
C LEU A 984 -17.58 -17.97 -35.55
N ALA A 985 -18.76 -17.50 -35.92
CA ALA A 985 -19.99 -17.70 -35.16
C ALA A 985 -20.58 -19.09 -35.42
N LEU A 986 -20.90 -19.83 -34.36
CA LEU A 986 -21.61 -21.11 -34.42
C LEU A 986 -22.68 -21.17 -33.32
N PRO A 987 -23.95 -20.89 -33.65
CA PRO A 987 -25.04 -20.99 -32.68
C PRO A 987 -25.14 -22.38 -32.06
N MET A 988 -25.10 -22.47 -30.74
CA MET A 988 -25.19 -23.74 -30.01
C MET A 988 -25.72 -23.47 -28.60
N ASP A 989 -26.68 -24.28 -28.18
CA ASP A 989 -27.14 -24.35 -26.80
C ASP A 989 -26.50 -25.55 -26.10
N VAL A 990 -25.61 -25.27 -25.14
CA VAL A 990 -24.86 -26.27 -24.38
C VAL A 990 -25.72 -27.10 -23.43
N THR A 991 -26.99 -26.71 -23.21
CA THR A 991 -27.95 -27.48 -22.40
C THR A 991 -28.72 -28.52 -23.22
N SER A 992 -28.67 -28.41 -24.56
CA SER A 992 -29.38 -29.32 -25.47
C SER A 992 -28.41 -30.28 -26.17
N LYS A 993 -28.56 -31.58 -25.92
CA LYS A 993 -27.74 -32.61 -26.57
C LYS A 993 -27.88 -32.59 -28.10
N ASP A 994 -29.08 -32.33 -28.61
CA ASP A 994 -29.31 -32.24 -30.05
C ASP A 994 -28.59 -31.03 -30.65
N SER A 995 -28.59 -29.89 -29.96
CA SER A 995 -27.84 -28.71 -30.39
C SER A 995 -26.33 -28.95 -30.38
N ILE A 996 -25.80 -29.60 -29.33
CA ILE A 996 -24.38 -30.00 -29.25
C ILE A 996 -24.02 -30.94 -30.42
N LEU A 997 -24.86 -31.94 -30.70
CA LEU A 997 -24.61 -32.89 -31.79
C LEU A 997 -24.68 -32.22 -33.17
N GLN A 998 -25.57 -31.24 -33.36
CA GLN A 998 -25.63 -30.45 -34.58
C GLN A 998 -24.35 -29.63 -34.79
N ALA A 999 -23.90 -28.91 -33.76
CA ALA A 999 -22.64 -28.16 -33.80
C ALA A 999 -21.43 -29.06 -34.05
N LYS A 1000 -21.39 -30.25 -33.41
CA LYS A 1000 -20.36 -31.26 -33.66
C LYS A 1000 -20.34 -31.71 -35.12
N ARG A 1001 -21.50 -32.01 -35.72
CA ARG A 1001 -21.60 -32.39 -37.14
C ARG A 1001 -21.10 -31.28 -38.05
N GLU A 1002 -21.38 -30.02 -37.72
CA GLU A 1002 -20.93 -28.88 -38.50
C GLU A 1002 -19.40 -28.74 -38.46
N ILE A 1003 -18.78 -28.84 -37.29
CA ILE A 1003 -17.32 -28.83 -37.15
C ILE A 1003 -16.69 -30.07 -37.81
N GLU A 1004 -17.28 -31.25 -37.66
CA GLU A 1004 -16.80 -32.47 -38.31
C GLU A 1004 -16.84 -32.36 -39.84
N THR A 1005 -17.89 -31.72 -40.40
CA THR A 1005 -18.03 -31.53 -41.85
C THR A 1005 -17.07 -30.48 -42.39
N LYS A 1006 -16.88 -29.36 -41.65
CA LYS A 1006 -16.03 -28.24 -42.11
C LYS A 1006 -14.54 -28.48 -41.86
N GLU A 1007 -14.18 -29.02 -40.71
CA GLU A 1007 -12.79 -29.09 -40.23
C GLU A 1007 -12.27 -30.52 -40.04
N GLY A 1008 -13.16 -31.50 -39.84
CA GLY A 1008 -12.80 -32.92 -39.65
C GLY A 1008 -12.17 -33.29 -38.30
N LYS A 1009 -11.66 -32.31 -37.55
CA LYS A 1009 -10.98 -32.48 -36.25
C LYS A 1009 -11.14 -31.26 -35.34
N LEU A 1010 -10.79 -31.42 -34.06
CA LEU A 1010 -10.74 -30.34 -33.08
C LEU A 1010 -9.46 -30.45 -32.24
N HIS A 1011 -8.79 -29.33 -32.00
CA HIS A 1011 -7.54 -29.29 -31.23
C HIS A 1011 -7.75 -28.81 -29.79
N ILE A 1012 -8.64 -27.83 -29.63
CA ILE A 1012 -8.88 -27.15 -28.37
C ILE A 1012 -10.39 -27.07 -28.16
N LEU A 1013 -10.87 -27.51 -26.99
CA LEU A 1013 -12.25 -27.30 -26.55
C LEU A 1013 -12.23 -26.45 -25.28
N VAL A 1014 -12.88 -25.29 -25.30
CA VAL A 1014 -13.02 -24.42 -24.12
C VAL A 1014 -14.46 -24.45 -23.64
N ASN A 1015 -14.69 -25.05 -22.47
CA ASN A 1015 -16.01 -25.03 -21.83
C ASN A 1015 -16.11 -23.78 -20.94
N ASN A 1016 -16.68 -22.71 -21.50
CA ASN A 1016 -16.78 -21.40 -20.84
C ASN A 1016 -18.21 -21.05 -20.35
N ALA A 1017 -19.25 -21.70 -20.87
CA ALA A 1017 -20.63 -21.35 -20.54
C ALA A 1017 -20.87 -21.41 -19.03
N GLY A 1018 -21.50 -20.38 -18.47
CA GLY A 1018 -21.79 -20.30 -17.06
C GLY A 1018 -22.85 -19.27 -16.73
N GLN A 1019 -23.51 -19.45 -15.59
CA GLN A 1019 -24.42 -18.48 -15.01
C GLN A 1019 -24.29 -18.43 -13.49
N VAL A 1020 -24.73 -17.32 -12.91
CA VAL A 1020 -24.95 -17.16 -11.47
C VAL A 1020 -26.36 -17.65 -11.15
N GLY A 1021 -26.51 -18.39 -10.07
CA GLY A 1021 -27.77 -19.03 -9.67
C GLY A 1021 -28.44 -18.26 -8.55
N PRO A 1022 -29.30 -18.92 -7.75
CA PRO A 1022 -29.85 -18.32 -6.55
C PRO A 1022 -28.76 -17.75 -5.63
N THR A 1023 -29.04 -16.59 -5.06
CA THR A 1023 -28.16 -15.89 -4.12
C THR A 1023 -28.92 -15.63 -2.82
N SER A 1024 -28.18 -15.62 -1.71
CA SER A 1024 -28.61 -15.29 -0.36
C SER A 1024 -27.82 -14.07 0.14
N PRO A 1025 -28.24 -12.83 -0.20
CA PRO A 1025 -27.49 -11.60 0.10
C PRO A 1025 -27.31 -11.32 1.59
N PHE A 1026 -28.19 -11.88 2.42
CA PHE A 1026 -28.10 -11.78 3.89
C PHE A 1026 -26.85 -12.46 4.46
N LEU A 1027 -26.13 -13.27 3.68
CA LEU A 1027 -24.92 -13.96 4.13
C LEU A 1027 -23.72 -13.02 4.33
N THR A 1028 -23.69 -11.88 3.64
CA THR A 1028 -22.61 -10.88 3.77
C THR A 1028 -23.00 -9.67 4.60
N ASP A 1029 -24.25 -9.57 5.06
CA ASP A 1029 -24.73 -8.56 5.99
C ASP A 1029 -24.85 -9.16 7.41
N PRO A 1030 -23.93 -8.84 8.34
CA PRO A 1030 -23.97 -9.35 9.71
C PRO A 1030 -25.22 -8.93 10.50
N ASN A 1031 -25.95 -7.90 10.03
CA ASN A 1031 -27.14 -7.38 10.68
C ASN A 1031 -28.44 -7.84 10.02
N ALA A 1032 -28.36 -8.73 9.02
CA ALA A 1032 -29.55 -9.23 8.35
C ALA A 1032 -30.47 -9.96 9.35
N PRO A 1033 -31.78 -9.70 9.34
CA PRO A 1033 -32.71 -10.34 10.27
C PRO A 1033 -32.71 -11.87 10.14
N GLU A 1034 -32.33 -12.39 8.98
CA GLU A 1034 -32.18 -13.81 8.69
C GLU A 1034 -31.01 -14.48 9.44
N VAL A 1035 -29.98 -13.74 9.89
CA VAL A 1035 -28.82 -14.33 10.60
C VAL A 1035 -28.94 -14.31 12.13
N LYS A 1036 -30.08 -13.83 12.66
CA LYS A 1036 -30.32 -13.63 14.10
C LYS A 1036 -30.22 -14.92 14.93
N ASP A 1037 -30.75 -16.02 14.41
CA ASP A 1037 -30.83 -17.31 15.10
C ASP A 1037 -30.89 -18.46 14.07
N GLY A 1038 -30.66 -19.69 14.53
CA GLY A 1038 -30.61 -20.86 13.66
C GLY A 1038 -31.92 -21.18 12.93
N GLU A 1039 -33.07 -20.84 13.50
CA GLU A 1039 -34.39 -21.09 12.90
C GLU A 1039 -34.67 -20.10 11.77
N SER A 1040 -34.41 -18.80 12.02
CA SER A 1040 -34.47 -17.74 11.03
C SER A 1040 -33.50 -17.98 9.87
N PHE A 1041 -32.25 -18.37 10.18
CA PHE A 1041 -31.21 -18.65 9.20
C PHE A 1041 -31.52 -19.87 8.34
N GLY A 1042 -31.93 -20.97 8.99
CA GLY A 1042 -32.36 -22.18 8.29
C GLY A 1042 -33.58 -21.92 7.40
N SER A 1043 -34.56 -21.16 7.89
CA SER A 1043 -35.77 -20.81 7.13
C SER A 1043 -35.49 -19.90 5.93
N ALA A 1044 -34.53 -18.99 6.05
CA ALA A 1044 -34.13 -18.11 4.95
C ALA A 1044 -33.42 -18.89 3.83
N LEU A 1045 -32.46 -19.76 4.18
CA LEU A 1045 -31.79 -20.62 3.21
C LEU A 1045 -32.74 -21.64 2.57
N PHE A 1046 -33.70 -22.18 3.33
CA PHE A 1046 -34.67 -23.14 2.81
C PHE A 1046 -35.61 -22.56 1.74
N LYS A 1047 -35.73 -21.22 1.64
CA LYS A 1047 -36.52 -20.54 0.62
C LYS A 1047 -35.80 -20.42 -0.74
N GLU A 1048 -34.52 -20.79 -0.84
CA GLU A 1048 -33.83 -20.81 -2.13
C GLU A 1048 -34.54 -21.72 -3.15
N ASP A 1049 -34.58 -21.28 -4.41
CA ASP A 1049 -35.28 -22.00 -5.47
C ASP A 1049 -34.53 -23.25 -5.94
N GLN A 1050 -35.09 -24.43 -5.68
CA GLN A 1050 -34.55 -25.72 -6.11
C GLN A 1050 -34.45 -25.85 -7.63
N GLN A 1051 -35.35 -25.23 -8.40
CA GLN A 1051 -35.26 -25.26 -9.87
C GLN A 1051 -34.06 -24.43 -10.35
N GLY A 1052 -33.83 -23.25 -9.78
CA GLY A 1052 -32.64 -22.44 -10.01
C GLY A 1052 -31.34 -23.18 -9.71
N TRP A 1053 -31.30 -24.04 -8.69
CA TRP A 1053 -30.17 -24.94 -8.45
C TRP A 1053 -29.96 -25.94 -9.60
N SER A 1054 -31.05 -26.55 -10.07
CA SER A 1054 -31.01 -27.53 -11.17
C SER A 1054 -30.56 -26.90 -12.50
N ASP A 1055 -31.05 -25.70 -12.80
CA ASP A 1055 -30.71 -24.97 -14.01
C ASP A 1055 -29.23 -24.54 -14.01
N LEU A 1056 -28.73 -24.09 -12.85
CA LEU A 1056 -27.32 -23.75 -12.69
C LEU A 1056 -26.41 -24.97 -12.89
N TYR A 1057 -26.72 -26.11 -12.27
CA TYR A 1057 -25.92 -27.33 -12.46
C TYR A 1057 -25.98 -27.84 -13.91
N SER A 1058 -27.12 -27.69 -14.57
CA SER A 1058 -27.28 -28.03 -15.99
C SER A 1058 -26.31 -27.26 -16.89
N ILE A 1059 -26.09 -25.97 -16.62
CA ILE A 1059 -25.16 -25.14 -17.39
C ILE A 1059 -23.72 -25.28 -16.87
N ASN A 1060 -23.46 -25.10 -15.57
CA ASN A 1060 -22.10 -24.99 -15.03
C ASN A 1060 -21.38 -26.35 -14.93
N VAL A 1061 -22.11 -27.48 -14.93
CA VAL A 1061 -21.53 -28.83 -14.72
C VAL A 1061 -21.92 -29.80 -15.84
N PHE A 1062 -23.21 -30.03 -16.09
CA PHE A 1062 -23.66 -31.07 -17.02
C PHE A 1062 -23.21 -30.76 -18.45
N SER A 1063 -23.27 -29.49 -18.85
CA SER A 1063 -22.83 -29.04 -20.17
C SER A 1063 -21.36 -29.36 -20.46
N ILE A 1064 -20.48 -29.27 -19.46
CA ILE A 1064 -19.04 -29.61 -19.57
C ILE A 1064 -18.89 -31.07 -19.95
N PHE A 1065 -19.59 -31.96 -19.24
CA PHE A 1065 -19.52 -33.40 -19.50
C PHE A 1065 -20.06 -33.74 -20.89
N PHE A 1066 -21.28 -33.30 -21.23
CA PHE A 1066 -21.92 -33.67 -22.49
C PHE A 1066 -21.23 -33.06 -23.71
N THR A 1067 -20.75 -31.82 -23.61
CA THR A 1067 -20.00 -31.18 -24.71
C THR A 1067 -18.65 -31.87 -24.90
N THR A 1068 -17.89 -32.09 -23.81
CA THR A 1068 -16.58 -32.76 -23.90
C THR A 1068 -16.70 -34.17 -24.47
N THR A 1069 -17.66 -34.96 -24.00
CA THR A 1069 -17.85 -36.33 -24.48
C THR A 1069 -18.35 -36.39 -25.93
N ALA A 1070 -19.22 -35.47 -26.36
CA ALA A 1070 -19.68 -35.40 -27.75
C ALA A 1070 -18.55 -35.08 -28.73
N PHE A 1071 -17.61 -34.21 -28.34
CA PHE A 1071 -16.47 -33.77 -29.15
C PHE A 1071 -15.23 -34.65 -29.01
N LEU A 1072 -15.20 -35.62 -28.09
CA LEU A 1072 -14.02 -36.42 -27.76
C LEU A 1072 -13.37 -37.09 -28.97
N GLY A 1073 -14.17 -37.62 -29.90
CA GLY A 1073 -13.66 -38.24 -31.13
C GLY A 1073 -12.96 -37.24 -32.06
N LEU A 1074 -13.43 -35.99 -32.13
CA LEU A 1074 -12.78 -34.94 -32.92
C LEU A 1074 -11.49 -34.46 -32.24
N LEU A 1075 -11.48 -34.40 -30.91
CA LEU A 1075 -10.30 -34.07 -30.11
C LEU A 1075 -9.18 -35.11 -30.28
N GLU A 1076 -9.54 -36.39 -30.25
CA GLU A 1076 -8.59 -37.49 -30.49
C GLU A 1076 -8.02 -37.44 -31.92
N LYS A 1077 -8.85 -37.18 -32.94
CA LYS A 1077 -8.38 -36.95 -34.32
C LYS A 1077 -7.41 -35.77 -34.39
N GLY A 1078 -7.69 -34.68 -33.68
CA GLY A 1078 -6.80 -33.52 -33.58
C GLY A 1078 -5.41 -33.86 -33.04
N THR A 1079 -5.31 -34.78 -32.09
CA THR A 1079 -4.01 -35.28 -31.62
C THR A 1079 -3.32 -36.15 -32.65
N LYS A 1080 -4.03 -37.15 -33.19
CA LYS A 1080 -3.46 -38.16 -34.10
C LYS A 1080 -2.95 -37.57 -35.42
N GLU A 1081 -3.62 -36.54 -35.92
CA GLU A 1081 -3.27 -35.88 -37.18
C GLU A 1081 -2.33 -34.69 -37.00
N SER A 1082 -1.87 -34.41 -35.77
CA SER A 1082 -0.90 -33.35 -35.53
C SER A 1082 0.51 -33.85 -35.86
N ASN A 1083 1.21 -33.16 -36.76
CA ASN A 1083 2.60 -33.46 -37.11
C ASN A 1083 3.61 -32.98 -36.06
N ILE A 1084 3.13 -32.58 -34.87
CA ILE A 1084 3.96 -32.05 -33.79
C ILE A 1084 4.27 -33.19 -32.80
N PRO A 1085 5.55 -33.58 -32.65
CA PRO A 1085 5.95 -34.57 -31.65
C PRO A 1085 5.54 -34.14 -30.24
N GLY A 1086 4.87 -35.04 -29.50
CA GLY A 1086 4.45 -34.83 -28.12
C GLY A 1086 3.22 -33.93 -27.93
N TYR A 1087 2.58 -33.49 -29.02
CA TYR A 1087 1.35 -32.70 -28.94
C TYR A 1087 0.15 -33.58 -28.56
N THR A 1088 -0.75 -33.02 -27.75
CA THR A 1088 -2.05 -33.61 -27.42
C THR A 1088 -3.11 -32.52 -27.35
N SER A 1089 -4.29 -32.78 -27.93
CA SER A 1089 -5.46 -31.91 -27.86
C SER A 1089 -5.85 -31.61 -26.41
N SER A 1090 -6.39 -30.42 -26.19
CA SER A 1090 -6.66 -29.89 -24.85
C SER A 1090 -8.11 -29.51 -24.67
N VAL A 1091 -8.69 -29.97 -23.56
CA VAL A 1091 -9.95 -29.46 -23.01
C VAL A 1091 -9.61 -28.51 -21.87
N ILE A 1092 -10.16 -27.30 -21.92
CA ILE A 1092 -9.99 -26.25 -20.91
C ILE A 1092 -11.36 -25.92 -20.34
N ASN A 1093 -11.57 -26.23 -19.06
CA ASN A 1093 -12.82 -25.92 -18.36
C ASN A 1093 -12.66 -24.62 -17.57
N ILE A 1094 -13.58 -23.67 -17.75
CA ILE A 1094 -13.57 -22.42 -16.98
C ILE A 1094 -14.36 -22.64 -15.68
N THR A 1095 -13.65 -22.80 -14.58
CA THR A 1095 -14.21 -22.96 -13.23
C THR A 1095 -14.38 -21.58 -12.58
N SER A 1096 -13.94 -21.40 -11.34
CA SER A 1096 -13.92 -20.13 -10.60
C SER A 1096 -13.18 -20.36 -9.27
N ILE A 1097 -12.55 -19.32 -8.71
CA ILE A 1097 -12.10 -19.39 -7.31
C ILE A 1097 -13.24 -19.70 -6.33
N SER A 1098 -14.49 -19.37 -6.68
CA SER A 1098 -15.68 -19.74 -5.92
C SER A 1098 -15.81 -21.25 -5.67
N GLY A 1099 -15.17 -22.09 -6.51
CA GLY A 1099 -15.12 -23.54 -6.32
C GLY A 1099 -14.07 -24.03 -5.31
N VAL A 1100 -13.14 -23.16 -4.88
CA VAL A 1100 -12.06 -23.49 -3.94
C VAL A 1100 -12.06 -22.64 -2.68
N ILE A 1101 -12.78 -21.52 -2.64
CA ILE A 1101 -12.93 -20.72 -1.42
C ILE A 1101 -13.98 -21.35 -0.47
N LYS A 1102 -13.90 -21.01 0.82
CA LYS A 1102 -14.85 -21.45 1.85
C LYS A 1102 -15.94 -20.42 2.14
N LEU A 1103 -15.78 -19.19 1.66
CA LEU A 1103 -16.77 -18.13 1.78
C LEU A 1103 -17.87 -18.33 0.74
N ALA A 1104 -19.13 -18.24 1.16
CA ALA A 1104 -20.26 -18.42 0.25
C ALA A 1104 -20.40 -17.29 -0.78
N GLN A 1105 -19.89 -16.08 -0.50
CA GLN A 1105 -20.01 -14.89 -1.36
C GLN A 1105 -21.47 -14.59 -1.77
N ASP A 1106 -22.41 -14.87 -0.88
CA ASP A 1106 -23.87 -14.86 -1.10
C ASP A 1106 -24.42 -15.99 -2.00
N HIS A 1107 -23.64 -17.02 -2.36
CA HIS A 1107 -24.13 -18.08 -3.26
C HIS A 1107 -23.54 -19.47 -3.00
N PHE A 1108 -24.24 -20.31 -2.22
CA PHE A 1108 -23.87 -21.71 -2.02
C PHE A 1108 -23.97 -22.56 -3.30
N CYS A 1109 -25.02 -22.32 -4.10
CA CYS A 1109 -25.26 -23.05 -5.34
C CYS A 1109 -24.11 -22.90 -6.34
N TYR A 1110 -23.68 -21.66 -6.59
CA TYR A 1110 -22.63 -21.36 -7.55
C TYR A 1110 -21.28 -21.95 -7.11
N ASN A 1111 -20.91 -21.79 -5.83
CA ASN A 1111 -19.66 -22.33 -5.28
C ASN A 1111 -19.61 -23.85 -5.40
N SER A 1112 -20.69 -24.53 -4.99
CA SER A 1112 -20.77 -26.00 -5.07
C SER A 1112 -20.69 -26.52 -6.50
N ALA A 1113 -21.35 -25.86 -7.45
CA ALA A 1113 -21.30 -26.24 -8.85
C ALA A 1113 -19.91 -26.01 -9.47
N LYS A 1114 -19.22 -24.91 -9.13
CA LYS A 1114 -17.85 -24.67 -9.60
C LYS A 1114 -16.86 -25.66 -9.01
N ALA A 1115 -17.02 -26.05 -7.74
CA ALA A 1115 -16.27 -27.16 -7.14
C ALA A 1115 -16.54 -28.49 -7.85
N ALA A 1116 -17.80 -28.77 -8.22
CA ALA A 1116 -18.17 -29.95 -9.00
C ALA A 1116 -17.53 -29.94 -10.40
N ALA A 1117 -17.46 -28.78 -11.07
CA ALA A 1117 -16.76 -28.64 -12.35
C ALA A 1117 -15.23 -28.86 -12.22
N SER A 1118 -14.60 -28.37 -11.14
CA SER A 1118 -13.20 -28.64 -10.83
C SER A 1118 -12.95 -30.14 -10.60
N HIS A 1119 -13.83 -30.82 -9.85
CA HIS A 1119 -13.71 -32.27 -9.64
C HIS A 1119 -13.96 -33.06 -10.93
N LEU A 1120 -14.97 -32.69 -11.72
CA LEU A 1120 -15.26 -33.30 -13.02
C LEU A 1120 -14.06 -33.22 -13.98
N THR A 1121 -13.34 -32.09 -13.96
CA THR A 1121 -12.08 -31.91 -14.71
C THR A 1121 -11.05 -32.99 -14.35
N LYS A 1122 -10.87 -33.24 -13.05
CA LYS A 1122 -9.95 -34.29 -12.54
C LYS A 1122 -10.42 -35.68 -12.96
N MET A 1123 -11.72 -35.98 -12.85
CA MET A 1123 -12.29 -37.26 -13.27
C MET A 1123 -12.10 -37.52 -14.77
N LEU A 1124 -12.46 -36.55 -15.62
CA LEU A 1124 -12.29 -36.65 -17.08
C LEU A 1124 -10.81 -36.84 -17.45
N SER A 1125 -9.90 -36.08 -16.84
CA SER A 1125 -8.47 -36.21 -17.09
C SER A 1125 -7.93 -37.60 -16.74
N THR A 1126 -8.43 -38.18 -15.63
CA THR A 1126 -8.02 -39.49 -15.13
C THR A 1126 -8.57 -40.60 -16.01
N GLU A 1127 -9.87 -40.57 -16.33
CA GLU A 1127 -10.49 -41.57 -17.19
C GLU A 1127 -9.88 -41.57 -18.60
N PHE A 1128 -9.66 -40.38 -19.19
CA PHE A 1128 -9.03 -40.30 -20.52
C PHE A 1128 -7.60 -40.87 -20.48
N ALA A 1129 -6.82 -40.56 -19.45
CA ALA A 1129 -5.47 -41.12 -19.28
C ALA A 1129 -5.48 -42.64 -19.10
N LEU A 1130 -6.36 -43.17 -18.24
CA LEU A 1130 -6.47 -44.63 -17.98
C LEU A 1130 -6.93 -45.39 -19.24
N LYS A 1131 -7.79 -44.80 -20.06
CA LYS A 1131 -8.23 -45.36 -21.34
C LYS A 1131 -7.27 -45.07 -22.51
N LYS A 1132 -6.13 -44.41 -22.24
CA LYS A 1132 -5.12 -44.02 -23.24
C LYS A 1132 -5.70 -43.17 -24.38
N ILE A 1133 -6.72 -42.38 -24.07
CA ILE A 1133 -7.27 -41.38 -25.00
C ILE A 1133 -6.34 -40.17 -24.95
N PRO A 1134 -5.73 -39.76 -26.07
CA PRO A 1134 -4.64 -38.77 -26.09
C PRO A 1134 -5.21 -37.33 -26.06
N VAL A 1135 -6.02 -37.04 -25.05
CA VAL A 1135 -6.68 -35.75 -24.82
C VAL A 1135 -6.46 -35.36 -23.36
N ARG A 1136 -5.94 -34.15 -23.13
CA ARG A 1136 -5.72 -33.61 -21.79
C ARG A 1136 -6.91 -32.76 -21.36
N VAL A 1137 -7.17 -32.74 -20.05
CA VAL A 1137 -8.26 -31.94 -19.48
C VAL A 1137 -7.70 -31.15 -18.31
N ASN A 1138 -7.77 -29.82 -18.38
CA ASN A 1138 -7.34 -28.90 -17.33
C ASN A 1138 -8.43 -27.84 -17.11
N SER A 1139 -8.34 -27.09 -16.00
CA SER A 1139 -9.23 -25.97 -15.71
C SER A 1139 -8.49 -24.69 -15.39
N ILE A 1140 -9.18 -23.57 -15.59
CA ILE A 1140 -8.76 -22.23 -15.14
C ILE A 1140 -9.80 -21.75 -14.13
N ALA A 1141 -9.36 -21.39 -12.93
CA ALA A 1141 -10.15 -20.83 -11.85
C ALA A 1141 -9.90 -19.31 -11.75
N PRO A 1142 -10.69 -18.48 -12.47
CA PRO A 1142 -10.58 -17.04 -12.39
C PRO A 1142 -11.04 -16.48 -11.03
N GLY A 1143 -10.37 -15.42 -10.59
CA GLY A 1143 -10.89 -14.49 -9.57
C GLY A 1143 -11.81 -13.44 -10.17
N VAL A 1144 -11.67 -12.19 -9.74
CA VAL A 1144 -12.47 -11.07 -10.23
C VAL A 1144 -11.96 -10.61 -11.60
N TYR A 1145 -12.80 -10.70 -12.63
CA TYR A 1145 -12.55 -10.23 -14.00
C TYR A 1145 -13.74 -9.39 -14.47
N ALA A 1146 -13.48 -8.35 -15.27
CA ALA A 1146 -14.51 -7.62 -15.99
C ALA A 1146 -15.27 -8.53 -16.98
N SER A 1147 -16.60 -8.55 -16.88
CA SER A 1147 -17.47 -9.36 -17.74
C SER A 1147 -18.93 -8.90 -17.64
N GLU A 1148 -19.79 -9.39 -18.55
CA GLU A 1148 -21.25 -9.21 -18.44
C GLU A 1148 -21.84 -9.68 -17.09
N MET A 1149 -21.17 -10.57 -16.34
CA MET A 1149 -21.62 -11.05 -15.03
C MET A 1149 -21.19 -10.15 -13.85
N THR A 1150 -20.26 -9.22 -14.07
CA THR A 1150 -19.69 -8.33 -13.04
C THR A 1150 -19.96 -6.87 -13.43
N THR A 1151 -19.00 -6.21 -14.08
CA THR A 1151 -19.13 -4.89 -14.73
C THR A 1151 -18.09 -4.77 -15.86
N ASP A 1152 -18.30 -3.86 -16.81
CA ASP A 1152 -17.41 -3.65 -17.97
C ASP A 1152 -16.02 -3.07 -17.58
N THR A 1153 -15.95 -2.40 -16.43
CA THR A 1153 -14.71 -1.93 -15.80
C THR A 1153 -14.85 -2.06 -14.29
N ILE A 1154 -13.82 -2.56 -13.62
CA ILE A 1154 -13.79 -2.75 -12.18
C ILE A 1154 -12.66 -1.88 -11.60
N SER A 1155 -13.01 -0.85 -10.83
CA SER A 1155 -12.04 -0.06 -10.06
C SER A 1155 -11.46 -0.86 -8.89
N ALA A 1156 -10.31 -0.46 -8.35
CA ALA A 1156 -9.66 -1.13 -7.22
C ALA A 1156 -10.61 -1.36 -6.02
N GLU A 1157 -11.48 -0.39 -5.73
CA GLU A 1157 -12.48 -0.46 -4.66
C GLU A 1157 -13.66 -1.40 -5.00
N GLU A 1158 -14.00 -1.54 -6.29
CA GLU A 1158 -15.04 -2.47 -6.76
C GLU A 1158 -14.54 -3.92 -6.79
N VAL A 1159 -13.24 -4.15 -6.98
CA VAL A 1159 -12.65 -5.50 -6.94
C VAL A 1159 -12.96 -6.19 -5.62
N ASP A 1160 -12.83 -5.47 -4.51
CA ASP A 1160 -13.09 -6.02 -3.18
C ASP A 1160 -14.58 -6.24 -2.92
N LYS A 1161 -15.43 -5.31 -3.38
CA LYS A 1161 -16.90 -5.43 -3.29
C LYS A 1161 -17.43 -6.62 -4.09
N ILE A 1162 -16.89 -6.85 -5.29
CA ILE A 1162 -17.27 -7.99 -6.13
C ILE A 1162 -16.66 -9.28 -5.58
N GLY A 1163 -15.42 -9.20 -5.10
CA GLY A 1163 -14.71 -10.32 -4.49
C GLY A 1163 -15.37 -10.82 -3.20
N LYS A 1164 -16.01 -9.96 -2.41
CA LYS A 1164 -16.68 -10.32 -1.14
C LYS A 1164 -15.78 -11.16 -0.21
N GLY A 1165 -14.50 -10.80 -0.17
CA GLY A 1165 -13.51 -11.42 0.72
C GLY A 1165 -13.55 -10.84 2.13
N ILE A 1166 -13.09 -11.62 3.11
CA ILE A 1166 -12.75 -11.10 4.45
C ILE A 1166 -11.60 -10.10 4.33
N THR A 1167 -10.62 -10.44 3.49
CA THR A 1167 -9.48 -9.58 3.16
C THR A 1167 -9.60 -9.14 1.70
N PRO A 1168 -9.34 -7.85 1.41
CA PRO A 1168 -9.18 -7.33 0.06
C PRO A 1168 -8.27 -8.15 -0.85
N VAL A 1169 -8.51 -8.12 -2.16
CA VAL A 1169 -7.67 -8.75 -3.16
C VAL A 1169 -6.29 -8.11 -3.14
N PRO A 1170 -5.19 -8.84 -2.87
CA PRO A 1170 -3.86 -8.24 -2.73
C PRO A 1170 -3.39 -7.45 -3.94
N ALA A 1171 -3.78 -7.87 -5.15
CA ALA A 1171 -3.46 -7.16 -6.39
C ALA A 1171 -4.19 -5.81 -6.54
N GLN A 1172 -5.29 -5.57 -5.79
CA GLN A 1172 -6.08 -4.33 -5.82
C GLN A 1172 -6.53 -3.92 -7.23
N ARG A 1173 -6.71 -4.90 -8.12
CA ARG A 1173 -7.23 -4.76 -9.49
C ARG A 1173 -7.88 -6.06 -9.93
N ASP A 1174 -8.71 -6.00 -10.96
CA ASP A 1174 -9.22 -7.18 -11.64
C ASP A 1174 -8.14 -7.80 -12.54
N GLY A 1175 -8.42 -9.03 -12.98
CA GLY A 1175 -7.59 -9.71 -13.96
C GLY A 1175 -7.73 -9.11 -15.35
N SER A 1176 -6.62 -9.01 -16.07
CA SER A 1176 -6.57 -8.48 -17.44
C SER A 1176 -6.91 -9.55 -18.50
N ALA A 1177 -7.33 -9.10 -19.68
CA ALA A 1177 -7.60 -9.99 -20.81
C ALA A 1177 -6.34 -10.78 -21.23
N GLU A 1178 -5.16 -10.17 -21.13
CA GLU A 1178 -3.86 -10.75 -21.44
C GLU A 1178 -3.50 -11.88 -20.47
N GLU A 1179 -3.81 -11.75 -19.17
CA GLU A 1179 -3.59 -12.79 -18.17
C GLU A 1179 -4.48 -14.01 -18.41
N MET A 1180 -5.75 -13.79 -18.74
CA MET A 1180 -6.69 -14.85 -19.10
C MET A 1180 -6.28 -15.54 -20.43
N ALA A 1181 -6.04 -14.75 -21.47
CA ALA A 1181 -5.63 -15.23 -22.78
C ALA A 1181 -4.29 -15.99 -22.70
N GLY A 1182 -3.30 -15.44 -22.01
CA GLY A 1182 -1.99 -16.05 -21.83
C GLY A 1182 -2.07 -17.41 -21.14
N THR A 1183 -2.91 -17.54 -20.12
CA THR A 1183 -3.14 -18.81 -19.42
C THR A 1183 -3.79 -19.86 -20.34
N ALA A 1184 -4.81 -19.47 -21.11
CA ALA A 1184 -5.46 -20.37 -22.07
C ALA A 1184 -4.53 -20.79 -23.22
N VAL A 1185 -3.75 -19.86 -23.76
CA VAL A 1185 -2.72 -20.13 -24.79
C VAL A 1185 -1.65 -21.07 -24.24
N TYR A 1186 -1.19 -20.87 -23.00
CA TYR A 1186 -0.25 -21.77 -22.35
C TYR A 1186 -0.77 -23.22 -22.30
N LEU A 1187 -1.98 -23.42 -21.78
CA LEU A 1187 -2.61 -24.75 -21.67
C LEU A 1187 -2.85 -25.44 -23.03
N ALA A 1188 -3.19 -24.64 -24.04
CA ALA A 1188 -3.48 -25.11 -25.40
C ALA A 1188 -2.22 -25.38 -26.24
N SER A 1189 -1.12 -24.69 -25.97
CA SER A 1189 0.13 -24.80 -26.73
C SER A 1189 0.98 -26.01 -26.32
N LYS A 1190 2.12 -26.19 -27.01
CA LYS A 1190 3.13 -27.20 -26.61
C LYS A 1190 3.62 -27.02 -25.17
N ALA A 1191 3.64 -25.79 -24.65
CA ALA A 1191 4.09 -25.50 -23.30
C ALA A 1191 3.22 -26.18 -22.24
N GLY A 1192 1.91 -26.30 -22.49
CA GLY A 1192 0.97 -26.99 -21.63
C GLY A 1192 0.89 -28.50 -21.81
N CYS A 1193 1.60 -29.11 -22.78
CA CYS A 1193 1.43 -30.53 -23.11
C CYS A 1193 1.83 -31.51 -21.99
N TYR A 1194 2.56 -31.05 -20.97
CA TYR A 1194 2.86 -31.84 -19.77
C TYR A 1194 1.82 -31.69 -18.64
N MET A 1195 0.80 -30.86 -18.82
CA MET A 1195 -0.25 -30.62 -17.82
C MET A 1195 -1.51 -31.42 -18.10
N ASN A 1196 -1.96 -32.19 -17.11
CA ASN A 1196 -3.24 -32.90 -17.15
C ASN A 1196 -3.87 -32.96 -15.75
N GLY A 1197 -5.19 -32.74 -15.67
CA GLY A 1197 -5.96 -32.74 -14.43
C GLY A 1197 -5.67 -31.57 -13.49
N GLN A 1198 -4.99 -30.52 -13.97
CA GLN A 1198 -4.59 -29.37 -13.17
C GLN A 1198 -5.63 -28.26 -13.23
N GLU A 1199 -5.75 -27.52 -12.11
CA GLU A 1199 -6.55 -26.31 -12.00
C GLU A 1199 -5.62 -25.12 -11.76
N LEU A 1200 -5.60 -24.17 -12.70
CA LEU A 1200 -4.80 -22.96 -12.60
C LEU A 1200 -5.63 -21.82 -12.02
N ILE A 1201 -5.25 -21.34 -10.83
CA ILE A 1201 -5.89 -20.20 -10.16
C ILE A 1201 -5.23 -18.91 -10.62
N ILE A 1202 -6.05 -17.96 -11.08
CA ILE A 1202 -5.61 -16.63 -11.53
C ILE A 1202 -6.49 -15.56 -10.90
N ASP A 1203 -6.16 -15.13 -9.69
CA ASP A 1203 -7.08 -14.41 -8.79
C ASP A 1203 -6.50 -13.18 -8.09
N GLY A 1204 -5.31 -12.73 -8.50
CA GLY A 1204 -4.65 -11.57 -7.87
C GLY A 1204 -4.26 -11.78 -6.40
N GLY A 1205 -4.20 -13.03 -5.93
CA GLY A 1205 -3.90 -13.38 -4.54
C GLY A 1205 -5.12 -13.50 -3.63
N TYR A 1206 -6.34 -13.50 -4.16
CA TYR A 1206 -7.57 -13.61 -3.37
C TYR A 1206 -7.54 -14.82 -2.42
N CYS A 1207 -7.27 -16.01 -2.95
CA CYS A 1207 -7.20 -17.26 -2.19
C CYS A 1207 -6.02 -17.32 -1.21
N ALA A 1208 -5.02 -16.43 -1.34
CA ALA A 1208 -3.89 -16.37 -0.41
C ALA A 1208 -4.25 -15.68 0.92
N VAL A 1209 -5.24 -14.78 0.90
CA VAL A 1209 -5.65 -13.95 2.06
C VAL A 1209 -7.08 -14.21 2.51
N ASN A 1210 -7.83 -15.05 1.78
CA ASN A 1210 -9.19 -15.48 2.12
C ASN A 1210 -9.25 -17.00 2.31
N PRO A 1211 -10.13 -17.52 3.19
CA PRO A 1211 -10.24 -18.95 3.44
C PRO A 1211 -10.52 -19.76 2.18
N ALA A 1212 -9.61 -20.66 1.82
CA ALA A 1212 -9.73 -21.53 0.66
C ALA A 1212 -9.21 -22.96 0.94
N VAL A 1213 -9.51 -23.90 0.04
CA VAL A 1213 -9.09 -25.31 0.06
C VAL A 1213 -7.93 -25.60 -0.92
N VAL A 1214 -7.28 -24.53 -1.41
CA VAL A 1214 -6.16 -24.57 -2.37
C VAL A 1214 -4.95 -25.30 -1.80
#